data_AF-A0A420MNB0-F1
#
_entry.id   AF-A0A420MNB0-F1
#
_cell.length_a   1.000
_cell.length_b   1.000
_cell.length_c   1.000
_cell.angle_alpha   90.00
_cell.angle_beta   90.00
_cell.angle_gamma   90.00
#
_symmetry.space_group_name_H-M   'P 1'
#
loop_
_entity.id
_entity.type
_entity.pdbx_description
1 polymer ?
#
loop_
_entity_poly.entity_id
_entity_poly.type
_entity_poly.pdbx_seq_one_letter_code
_entity_poly.pdbx_strand_id
1 'polypeptide(L)'
;MENTQQAEQFLTAIQSFTDQGRYIEAAERLQSTEARTALGTKRVALELAEVFGQQGYYGKAVRTLEQHVTDPEVVSLHSIVGMRLQMVLLSFKAQRLHDFKGLGGIRQRVLSLEDIISSLISCDNYLDEDVVRTVEGYCQLMQWISEFNRPLPKEAMERVFVWVKRALDANISHSQFRLAVILLRAYTAGATSRLAKLYGLDMDECKEAMQRLVDAPAIPNLLKAKVFHLLAWTTDPEDKALGESYEVKAVELYKDSCSTTGEVGIRVSRVCHDMSSGNMDLVEGGNILEGLLQQLEDQDYLAGRFKALEIMQAKLTGREFFELQLSLIDTAQTLAEQAEAPVLAMIFKLRAISHWYIRGGHTPRVIEFGKGLYDALDEVDCAWFKGAVANIVALAYIPLNDHQNAIEWSKHSEHLWMSCSVADGAGAVETQLLADVQACSTWTEQEFDAAVAKWTTVIDNEAEQGLTEDVVKKMGHLTDALMKRRDPRTNNLLERWEKLLSQQPPTPSAKAIDFKLAASCLGTVKSLLSPSSQGSWSPQLVAQCINLAQKARRLYQKHKNITEDAKALSVQATLMFYASQRYSSEDLLRASIETMDTTVEAFRLLDSKAMVSSATYWRAVFAFHQNDSAEAVMQYLLEAETARNDERVEVAMLGRLDGLTQKQRMTADPSNLKIFEMAFQLCRREGWVEQLWEWLQKSKARSLSDLLGLRALIPGYLRAEIMADAEANRLFVQEEALLQAIAQSQAAERLPLRNQLHLLQQQWRQYSVLDSVTAIRNATPASLEQLRSWFARTPELQDLGPLVLADWLFIEDDIFLLTVRPDSVAPQLAKCPISRTEINKWALRFAKGQGDDDEEYDYDFTREEWDDDDPDYALRHLDALILPLGQVSAPEDLIVLSTTGILHSIPLHALWIDEEPLITRNPVVYAANMTSFMQCFRRSVNFPPQAESTPMTIMAVYEPGGGRAFSPAEQSAVYSAASNLGSITGARVFSDQAANKQHFSNALETSTIFHFHGHCVLRPELPTDQALVLAQGEEVSVSDIFGLTLDTASHITLVACESAVQGVAKADEPLGLVTALLCAGAGSVLGTLWPIASMPGRLFAEVFYADVLRQIQEGAGRYGVVDLTKTLRKVVLDLRTDKRTRKPYYWAPFVLHGSPVLRQPSS
;
A
#
# COMPACT_ATOMS: atom_id res chain seq x y z
N MET A 1 3.50 -3.64 -68.42
CA MET A 1 4.54 -2.62 -68.23
C MET A 1 3.93 -1.27 -67.87
N GLU A 2 3.05 -0.66 -68.68
CA GLU A 2 2.37 0.61 -68.30
C GLU A 2 1.58 0.52 -66.98
N ASN A 3 0.80 -0.55 -66.76
CA ASN A 3 0.03 -0.74 -65.52
C ASN A 3 0.92 -0.90 -64.25
N THR A 4 2.15 -1.41 -64.40
CA THR A 4 3.09 -1.63 -63.28
C THR A 4 3.77 -0.32 -62.87
N GLN A 5 4.16 0.48 -63.85
CA GLN A 5 4.76 1.80 -63.62
C GLN A 5 3.75 2.80 -63.03
N GLN A 6 2.49 2.71 -63.45
CA GLN A 6 1.41 3.51 -62.90
C GLN A 6 1.08 3.14 -61.44
N ALA A 7 1.13 1.85 -61.10
CA ALA A 7 0.98 1.36 -59.73
C ALA A 7 2.11 1.84 -58.79
N GLU A 8 3.37 1.78 -59.24
CA GLU A 8 4.53 2.26 -58.47
C GLU A 8 4.49 3.76 -58.21
N GLN A 9 4.13 4.57 -59.22
CA GLN A 9 3.94 6.01 -59.06
C GLN A 9 2.82 6.33 -58.07
N PHE A 10 1.72 5.57 -58.10
CA PHE A 10 0.61 5.73 -57.18
C PHE A 10 1.02 5.42 -55.74
N LEU A 11 1.70 4.29 -55.52
CA LEU A 11 2.22 3.90 -54.19
C LEU A 11 3.21 4.94 -53.68
N THR A 12 4.14 5.42 -54.50
CA THR A 12 5.11 6.45 -54.09
C THR A 12 4.41 7.72 -53.60
N ALA A 13 3.32 8.14 -54.26
CA ALA A 13 2.53 9.29 -53.83
C ALA A 13 1.82 9.05 -52.49
N ILE A 14 1.13 7.91 -52.33
CA ILE A 14 0.49 7.53 -51.04
C ILE A 14 1.51 7.53 -49.92
N GLN A 15 2.65 6.91 -50.17
CA GLN A 15 3.69 6.81 -49.19
C GLN A 15 4.31 8.20 -48.87
N SER A 16 4.40 9.13 -49.83
CA SER A 16 4.82 10.52 -49.55
C SER A 16 3.84 11.22 -48.58
N PHE A 17 2.54 11.01 -48.75
CA PHE A 17 1.54 11.57 -47.84
C PHE A 17 1.67 11.00 -46.42
N THR A 18 1.82 9.67 -46.28
CA THR A 18 2.00 9.05 -44.95
C THR A 18 3.29 9.47 -44.27
N ASP A 19 4.37 9.66 -45.04
CA ASP A 19 5.64 10.15 -44.49
C ASP A 19 5.54 11.57 -43.93
N GLN A 20 4.72 12.41 -44.54
CA GLN A 20 4.44 13.79 -44.12
C GLN A 20 3.38 13.88 -42.99
N GLY A 21 2.80 12.75 -42.58
CA GLY A 21 1.70 12.72 -41.60
C GLY A 21 0.33 13.10 -42.17
N ARG A 22 0.18 13.18 -43.51
CA ARG A 22 -1.07 13.52 -44.21
C ARG A 22 -1.93 12.28 -44.44
N TYR A 23 -2.34 11.63 -43.35
CA TYR A 23 -3.04 10.35 -43.38
C TYR A 23 -4.43 10.42 -44.02
N ILE A 24 -5.16 11.52 -43.82
CA ILE A 24 -6.49 11.73 -44.41
C ILE A 24 -6.41 11.71 -45.93
N GLU A 25 -5.48 12.48 -46.50
CA GLU A 25 -5.30 12.56 -47.95
C GLU A 25 -4.80 11.24 -48.56
N ALA A 26 -3.93 10.52 -47.84
CA ALA A 26 -3.52 9.18 -48.23
C ALA A 26 -4.72 8.22 -48.28
N ALA A 27 -5.58 8.25 -47.26
CA ALA A 27 -6.77 7.41 -47.19
C ALA A 27 -7.80 7.77 -48.28
N GLU A 28 -8.10 9.04 -48.49
CA GLU A 28 -9.00 9.52 -49.55
C GLU A 28 -8.51 9.08 -50.93
N ARG A 29 -7.21 9.22 -51.18
CA ARG A 29 -6.62 8.82 -52.46
C ARG A 29 -6.66 7.31 -52.67
N LEU A 30 -6.45 6.51 -51.63
CA LEU A 30 -6.61 5.04 -51.68
C LEU A 30 -8.07 4.60 -51.85
N GLN A 31 -9.04 5.39 -51.40
CA GLN A 31 -10.47 5.10 -51.56
C GLN A 31 -11.01 5.45 -52.97
N SER A 32 -10.23 6.13 -53.79
CA SER A 32 -10.60 6.49 -55.16
C SER A 32 -10.79 5.28 -56.07
N THR A 33 -11.62 5.43 -57.11
CA THR A 33 -11.76 4.44 -58.19
C THR A 33 -10.44 4.23 -58.93
N GLU A 34 -9.61 5.27 -59.07
CA GLU A 34 -8.27 5.23 -59.68
C GLU A 34 -7.34 4.24 -58.94
N ALA A 35 -7.34 4.25 -57.61
CA ALA A 35 -6.54 3.33 -56.80
C ALA A 35 -6.92 1.86 -57.04
N ARG A 36 -8.23 1.56 -57.14
CA ARG A 36 -8.72 0.20 -57.39
C ARG A 36 -8.30 -0.31 -58.76
N THR A 37 -8.31 0.56 -59.77
CA THR A 37 -7.86 0.22 -61.12
C THR A 37 -6.35 0.03 -61.19
N ALA A 38 -5.57 0.84 -60.47
CA ALA A 38 -4.11 0.80 -60.49
C ALA A 38 -3.51 -0.35 -59.66
N LEU A 39 -4.03 -0.61 -58.46
CA LEU A 39 -3.42 -1.53 -57.48
C LEU A 39 -4.21 -2.83 -57.27
N GLY A 40 -5.48 -2.85 -57.67
CA GLY A 40 -6.40 -3.95 -57.36
C GLY A 40 -6.90 -3.93 -55.92
N THR A 41 -8.09 -4.50 -55.69
CA THR A 41 -8.84 -4.39 -54.43
C THR A 41 -8.05 -4.83 -53.19
N LYS A 42 -7.30 -5.94 -53.29
CA LYS A 42 -6.55 -6.50 -52.15
C LYS A 42 -5.38 -5.62 -51.72
N ARG A 43 -4.64 -5.05 -52.68
CA ARG A 43 -3.52 -4.15 -52.39
C ARG A 43 -4.02 -2.81 -51.84
N VAL A 44 -5.13 -2.28 -52.37
CA VAL A 44 -5.78 -1.09 -51.82
C VAL A 44 -6.18 -1.30 -50.36
N ALA A 45 -6.82 -2.43 -50.05
CA ALA A 45 -7.23 -2.74 -48.67
C ALA A 45 -6.03 -2.82 -47.71
N LEU A 46 -4.93 -3.42 -48.15
CA LEU A 46 -3.69 -3.53 -47.37
C LEU A 46 -3.09 -2.15 -47.06
N GLU A 47 -2.85 -1.33 -48.09
CA GLU A 47 -2.24 0.00 -47.91
C GLU A 47 -3.17 0.93 -47.11
N LEU A 48 -4.49 0.83 -47.29
CA LEU A 48 -5.47 1.62 -46.55
C LEU A 48 -5.51 1.23 -45.07
N ALA A 49 -5.44 -0.07 -44.76
CA ALA A 49 -5.36 -0.55 -43.39
C ALA A 49 -4.06 -0.10 -42.69
N GLU A 50 -2.93 -0.12 -43.39
CA GLU A 50 -1.67 0.41 -42.86
C GLU A 50 -1.74 1.91 -42.59
N VAL A 51 -2.40 2.70 -43.47
CA VAL A 51 -2.64 4.14 -43.24
C VAL A 51 -3.48 4.35 -41.99
N PHE A 52 -4.60 3.64 -41.84
CA PHE A 52 -5.43 3.74 -40.63
C PHE A 52 -4.68 3.30 -39.36
N GLY A 53 -3.88 2.24 -39.44
CA GLY A 53 -3.06 1.77 -38.34
C GLY A 53 -1.99 2.78 -37.93
N GLN A 54 -1.30 3.39 -38.90
CA GLN A 54 -0.33 4.47 -38.64
C GLN A 54 -1.01 5.70 -38.04
N GLN A 55 -2.24 6.01 -38.46
CA GLN A 55 -3.04 7.11 -37.90
C GLN A 55 -3.49 6.83 -36.46
N GLY A 56 -3.64 5.55 -36.08
CA GLY A 56 -4.07 5.10 -34.74
C GLY A 56 -5.49 4.50 -34.69
N TYR A 57 -6.16 4.33 -35.84
CA TYR A 57 -7.51 3.78 -35.93
C TYR A 57 -7.51 2.27 -36.19
N TYR A 58 -7.07 1.50 -35.20
CA TYR A 58 -6.93 0.04 -35.32
C TYR A 58 -8.26 -0.67 -35.64
N GLY A 59 -9.38 -0.21 -35.08
CA GLY A 59 -10.71 -0.72 -35.43
C GLY A 59 -11.06 -0.58 -36.91
N LYS A 60 -10.81 0.60 -37.50
CA LYS A 60 -11.01 0.84 -38.95
C LYS A 60 -10.06 -0.02 -39.79
N ALA A 61 -8.80 -0.16 -39.38
CA ALA A 61 -7.80 -0.97 -40.07
C ALA A 61 -8.20 -2.45 -40.12
N VAL A 62 -8.62 -3.05 -38.99
CA VAL A 62 -9.06 -4.45 -38.94
C VAL A 62 -10.29 -4.68 -39.79
N ARG A 63 -11.33 -3.83 -39.69
CA ARG A 63 -12.54 -3.95 -40.52
C ARG A 63 -12.23 -3.87 -42.02
N THR A 64 -11.29 -3.01 -42.40
CA THR A 64 -10.83 -2.87 -43.80
C THR A 64 -10.21 -4.17 -44.31
N LEU A 65 -9.45 -4.88 -43.48
CA LEU A 65 -8.80 -6.13 -43.86
C LEU A 65 -9.76 -7.33 -43.83
N GLU A 66 -10.59 -7.45 -42.79
CA GLU A 66 -11.48 -8.61 -42.60
C GLU A 66 -12.46 -8.81 -43.76
N GLN A 67 -12.94 -7.72 -44.35
CA GLN A 67 -13.82 -7.74 -45.54
C GLN A 67 -13.19 -8.42 -46.77
N HIS A 68 -11.87 -8.58 -46.78
CA HIS A 68 -11.10 -9.14 -47.89
C HIS A 68 -10.37 -10.45 -47.54
N VAL A 69 -10.54 -10.96 -46.31
CA VAL A 69 -9.89 -12.17 -45.78
C VAL A 69 -10.88 -13.35 -45.65
N THR A 70 -12.19 -13.12 -45.71
CA THR A 70 -13.26 -14.13 -45.45
C THR A 70 -13.48 -15.19 -46.54
N ASP A 71 -12.61 -15.33 -47.53
CA ASP A 71 -12.75 -16.32 -48.61
C ASP A 71 -11.80 -17.54 -48.42
N PRO A 72 -12.32 -18.74 -48.09
CA PRO A 72 -11.50 -19.93 -47.83
C PRO A 72 -10.67 -20.41 -49.04
N GLU A 73 -11.06 -20.07 -50.27
CA GLU A 73 -10.30 -20.44 -51.49
C GLU A 73 -9.09 -19.53 -51.75
N VAL A 74 -8.94 -18.43 -50.99
CA VAL A 74 -7.96 -17.36 -51.29
C VAL A 74 -6.74 -17.36 -50.36
N VAL A 75 -6.71 -18.18 -49.31
CA VAL A 75 -5.50 -18.36 -48.48
C VAL A 75 -4.56 -19.37 -49.14
N SER A 76 -4.11 -19.06 -50.36
CA SER A 76 -2.82 -19.57 -50.80
C SER A 76 -1.78 -18.87 -49.94
N LEU A 77 -1.33 -19.55 -48.88
CA LEU A 77 -0.15 -19.21 -48.06
C LEU A 77 1.15 -19.03 -48.89
N HIS A 78 1.08 -19.14 -50.22
CA HIS A 78 2.21 -19.09 -51.14
C HIS A 78 2.37 -17.74 -51.87
N SER A 79 1.49 -16.75 -51.68
CA SER A 79 1.67 -15.40 -52.25
C SER A 79 2.14 -14.37 -51.22
N ILE A 80 3.15 -13.56 -51.56
CA ILE A 80 3.78 -12.59 -50.64
C ILE A 80 2.78 -11.54 -50.11
N VAL A 81 1.87 -11.07 -50.98
CA VAL A 81 0.82 -10.10 -50.61
C VAL A 81 -0.18 -10.70 -49.62
N GLY A 82 -0.51 -12.00 -49.76
CA GLY A 82 -1.36 -12.71 -48.81
C GLY A 82 -0.71 -12.85 -47.44
N MET A 83 0.60 -13.13 -47.39
CA MET A 83 1.37 -13.18 -46.14
C MET A 83 1.42 -11.81 -45.45
N ARG A 84 1.73 -10.74 -46.20
CA ARG A 84 1.75 -9.37 -45.67
C ARG A 84 0.40 -8.98 -45.07
N LEU A 85 -0.70 -9.28 -45.76
CA LEU A 85 -2.05 -9.02 -45.28
C LEU A 85 -2.32 -9.73 -43.96
N GLN A 86 -1.93 -11.00 -43.86
CA GLN A 86 -2.09 -11.76 -42.63
C GLN A 86 -1.25 -11.19 -41.47
N MET A 87 -0.01 -10.75 -41.73
CA MET A 87 0.84 -10.10 -40.71
C MET A 87 0.18 -8.83 -40.18
N VAL A 88 -0.21 -7.91 -41.07
CA VAL A 88 -0.82 -6.64 -40.69
C VAL A 88 -2.14 -6.87 -39.94
N LEU A 89 -2.96 -7.83 -40.37
CA LEU A 89 -4.21 -8.18 -39.67
C LEU A 89 -3.95 -8.69 -38.26
N LEU A 90 -2.98 -9.60 -38.08
CA LEU A 90 -2.62 -10.13 -36.76
C LEU A 90 -2.08 -9.01 -35.86
N SER A 91 -1.24 -8.12 -36.39
CA SER A 91 -0.70 -6.97 -35.64
C SER A 91 -1.80 -6.07 -35.13
N PHE A 92 -2.77 -5.70 -35.97
CA PHE A 92 -3.87 -4.84 -35.54
C PHE A 92 -4.88 -5.57 -34.65
N LYS A 93 -5.11 -6.88 -34.84
CA LYS A 93 -5.92 -7.67 -33.91
C LYS A 93 -5.30 -7.70 -32.52
N ALA A 94 -3.98 -7.81 -32.43
CA ALA A 94 -3.24 -7.76 -31.16
C ALA A 94 -3.46 -6.42 -30.41
N GLN A 95 -3.47 -5.29 -31.13
CA GLN A 95 -3.76 -3.98 -30.53
C GLN A 95 -5.21 -3.82 -30.04
N ARG A 96 -6.16 -4.64 -30.52
CA ARG A 96 -7.58 -4.53 -30.17
C ARG A 96 -8.02 -5.47 -29.03
N LEU A 97 -7.10 -6.22 -28.44
CA LEU A 97 -7.44 -7.19 -27.39
C LEU A 97 -7.93 -6.48 -26.13
N HIS A 98 -9.00 -7.00 -25.52
CA HIS A 98 -9.44 -6.59 -24.19
C HIS A 98 -8.69 -7.44 -23.16
N ASP A 99 -7.99 -6.81 -22.23
CA ASP A 99 -7.17 -7.46 -21.19
C ASP A 99 -6.21 -8.54 -21.74
N PHE A 100 -5.64 -8.30 -22.92
CA PHE A 100 -4.81 -9.25 -23.68
C PHE A 100 -5.48 -10.58 -24.07
N LYS A 101 -6.78 -10.76 -23.78
CA LYS A 101 -7.51 -12.00 -24.04
C LYS A 101 -7.48 -12.38 -25.53
N GLY A 102 -6.90 -13.54 -25.84
CA GLY A 102 -6.70 -14.04 -27.20
C GLY A 102 -5.27 -13.88 -27.75
N LEU A 103 -4.36 -13.23 -27.02
CA LEU A 103 -2.95 -13.09 -27.42
C LEU A 103 -2.26 -14.45 -27.57
N GLY A 104 -2.56 -15.44 -26.73
CA GLY A 104 -2.06 -16.81 -26.86
C GLY A 104 -2.45 -17.46 -28.19
N GLY A 105 -3.65 -17.16 -28.69
CA GLY A 105 -4.12 -17.58 -30.01
C GLY A 105 -3.34 -16.93 -31.15
N ILE A 106 -3.06 -15.62 -31.05
CA ILE A 106 -2.21 -14.90 -32.01
C ILE A 106 -0.80 -15.50 -32.02
N ARG A 107 -0.24 -15.79 -30.84
CA ARG A 107 1.07 -16.44 -30.70
C ARG A 107 1.13 -17.79 -31.40
N GLN A 108 0.13 -18.66 -31.21
CA GLN A 108 0.05 -19.95 -31.91
C GLN A 108 -0.01 -19.76 -33.44
N ARG A 109 -0.75 -18.74 -33.90
CA ARG A 109 -0.82 -18.43 -35.32
C ARG A 109 0.52 -17.96 -35.88
N VAL A 110 1.25 -17.10 -35.17
CA VAL A 110 2.60 -16.64 -35.57
C VAL A 110 3.57 -17.82 -35.64
N LEU A 111 3.55 -18.73 -34.66
CA LEU A 111 4.36 -19.96 -34.68
C LEU A 111 4.06 -20.85 -35.90
N SER A 112 2.78 -20.98 -36.28
CA SER A 112 2.39 -21.78 -37.45
C SER A 112 2.90 -21.22 -38.80
N LEU A 113 3.44 -20.01 -38.81
CA LEU A 113 3.97 -19.34 -40.01
C LEU A 113 5.51 -19.35 -40.07
N GLU A 114 6.17 -19.92 -39.05
CA GLU A 114 7.62 -19.86 -38.90
C GLU A 114 8.36 -20.55 -40.07
N ASP A 115 7.90 -21.72 -40.51
CA ASP A 115 8.47 -22.42 -41.68
C ASP A 115 8.41 -21.57 -42.96
N ILE A 116 7.30 -20.86 -43.15
CA ILE A 116 7.07 -20.02 -44.34
C ILE A 116 7.99 -18.79 -44.29
N ILE A 117 8.09 -18.13 -43.14
CA ILE A 117 8.98 -16.98 -42.95
C ILE A 117 10.45 -17.39 -43.08
N SER A 118 10.83 -18.54 -42.51
CA SER A 118 12.18 -19.10 -42.64
C SER A 118 12.54 -19.37 -44.11
N SER A 119 11.61 -19.90 -44.90
CA SER A 119 11.79 -20.05 -46.35
C SER A 119 11.96 -18.69 -47.05
N LEU A 120 11.15 -17.69 -46.71
CA LEU A 120 11.20 -16.35 -47.31
C LEU A 120 12.55 -15.65 -47.06
N ILE A 121 13.05 -15.76 -45.83
CA ILE A 121 14.31 -15.17 -45.38
C ILE A 121 15.54 -15.83 -46.03
N SER A 122 15.43 -17.09 -46.45
CA SER A 122 16.52 -17.84 -47.09
C SER A 122 16.85 -17.41 -48.53
N CYS A 123 15.97 -16.63 -49.19
CA CYS A 123 16.11 -16.31 -50.61
C CYS A 123 16.94 -15.05 -50.93
N ASP A 124 17.61 -14.42 -49.96
CA ASP A 124 18.42 -13.19 -50.13
C ASP A 124 17.67 -12.02 -50.85
N ASN A 125 16.33 -11.99 -50.80
CA ASN A 125 15.48 -10.98 -51.44
C ASN A 125 15.41 -9.67 -50.64
N TYR A 126 16.57 -9.06 -50.38
CA TYR A 126 16.70 -7.91 -49.49
C TYR A 126 16.06 -6.60 -50.00
N LEU A 127 15.85 -6.49 -51.32
CA LEU A 127 15.38 -5.26 -51.98
C LEU A 127 13.88 -5.29 -52.34
N ASP A 128 13.18 -6.40 -52.10
CA ASP A 128 11.75 -6.52 -52.37
C ASP A 128 10.94 -5.90 -51.21
N GLU A 129 10.17 -4.85 -51.50
CA GLU A 129 9.39 -4.12 -50.50
C GLU A 129 8.37 -5.02 -49.78
N ASP A 130 7.71 -5.93 -50.49
CA ASP A 130 6.69 -6.79 -49.87
C ASP A 130 7.33 -7.86 -48.98
N VAL A 131 8.51 -8.36 -49.35
CA VAL A 131 9.32 -9.23 -48.47
C VAL A 131 9.75 -8.47 -47.23
N VAL A 132 10.34 -7.29 -47.38
CA VAL A 132 10.82 -6.46 -46.26
C VAL A 132 9.69 -6.12 -45.29
N ARG A 133 8.55 -5.67 -45.80
CA ARG A 133 7.39 -5.33 -44.94
C ARG A 133 6.75 -6.57 -44.31
N THR A 134 6.75 -7.72 -44.98
CA THR A 134 6.24 -8.97 -44.38
C THR A 134 7.12 -9.41 -43.21
N VAL A 135 8.44 -9.39 -43.39
CA VAL A 135 9.39 -9.75 -42.32
C VAL A 135 9.37 -8.70 -41.20
N GLU A 136 9.23 -7.42 -41.51
CA GLU A 136 9.06 -6.37 -40.50
C GLU A 136 7.78 -6.57 -39.67
N GLY A 137 6.64 -6.81 -40.30
CA GLY A 137 5.39 -7.10 -39.59
C GLY A 137 5.48 -8.37 -38.73
N TYR A 138 6.14 -9.43 -39.23
CA TYR A 138 6.43 -10.63 -38.44
C TYR A 138 7.32 -10.29 -37.24
N CYS A 139 8.41 -9.54 -37.45
CA CYS A 139 9.32 -9.09 -36.40
C CYS A 139 8.59 -8.27 -35.32
N GLN A 140 7.75 -7.32 -35.71
CA GLN A 140 6.94 -6.52 -34.78
C GLN A 140 5.96 -7.36 -33.97
N LEU A 141 5.29 -8.34 -34.59
CA LEU A 141 4.43 -9.29 -33.88
C LEU A 141 5.21 -10.11 -32.87
N MET A 142 6.36 -10.63 -33.28
CA MET A 142 7.23 -11.40 -32.40
C MET A 142 7.70 -10.56 -31.20
N GLN A 143 8.08 -9.30 -31.45
CA GLN A 143 8.44 -8.33 -30.43
C GLN A 143 7.29 -8.08 -29.46
N TRP A 144 6.12 -7.73 -30.00
CA TRP A 144 4.94 -7.41 -29.19
C TRP A 144 4.47 -8.59 -28.34
N ILE A 145 4.42 -9.80 -28.91
CA ILE A 145 4.06 -11.01 -28.17
C ILE A 145 5.09 -11.30 -27.06
N SER A 146 6.39 -11.18 -27.37
CA SER A 146 7.45 -11.49 -26.42
C SER A 146 7.58 -10.44 -25.31
N GLU A 147 7.12 -9.22 -25.54
CA GLU A 147 7.06 -8.18 -24.52
C GLU A 147 6.00 -8.50 -23.45
N PHE A 148 4.85 -9.07 -23.84
CA PHE A 148 3.71 -9.26 -22.93
C PHE A 148 3.45 -10.72 -22.51
N ASN A 149 4.00 -11.70 -23.24
CA ASN A 149 3.80 -13.13 -23.02
C ASN A 149 5.14 -13.91 -23.12
N ARG A 150 5.06 -15.24 -23.21
CA ARG A 150 6.20 -16.13 -23.37
C ARG A 150 6.90 -15.86 -24.71
N PRO A 151 8.22 -15.68 -24.70
CA PRO A 151 8.97 -15.41 -25.92
C PRO A 151 8.80 -16.52 -26.95
N LEU A 152 9.04 -16.18 -28.21
CA LEU A 152 9.12 -17.14 -29.30
C LEU A 152 10.47 -17.88 -29.27
N PRO A 153 10.61 -19.01 -29.99
CA PRO A 153 11.86 -19.79 -30.01
C PRO A 153 13.06 -18.92 -30.38
N LYS A 154 14.13 -19.02 -29.58
CA LYS A 154 15.37 -18.23 -29.72
C LYS A 154 15.95 -18.29 -31.13
N GLU A 155 16.01 -19.48 -31.70
CA GLU A 155 16.57 -19.70 -33.03
C GLU A 155 15.80 -18.96 -34.14
N ALA A 156 14.47 -18.87 -34.02
CA ALA A 156 13.64 -18.15 -34.98
C ALA A 156 13.89 -16.63 -34.89
N MET A 157 14.08 -16.11 -33.68
CA MET A 157 14.38 -14.70 -33.44
C MET A 157 15.76 -14.31 -33.97
N GLU A 158 16.78 -15.11 -33.67
CA GLU A 158 18.14 -14.89 -34.17
C GLU A 158 18.17 -14.89 -35.70
N ARG A 159 17.49 -15.84 -36.36
CA ARG A 159 17.37 -15.89 -37.83
C ARG A 159 16.79 -14.59 -38.39
N VAL A 160 15.68 -14.11 -37.81
CA VAL A 160 15.02 -12.88 -38.28
C VAL A 160 15.90 -11.66 -38.10
N PHE A 161 16.53 -11.47 -36.93
CA PHE A 161 17.37 -10.30 -36.70
C PHE A 161 18.67 -10.31 -37.53
N VAL A 162 19.27 -11.49 -37.77
CA VAL A 162 20.39 -11.64 -38.70
C VAL A 162 19.97 -11.22 -40.10
N TRP A 163 18.77 -11.62 -40.54
CA TRP A 163 18.24 -11.19 -41.83
C TRP A 163 17.95 -9.68 -41.86
N VAL A 164 17.33 -9.11 -40.83
CA VAL A 164 17.05 -7.66 -40.74
C VAL A 164 18.33 -6.86 -40.84
N LYS A 165 19.43 -7.30 -40.18
CA LYS A 165 20.74 -6.65 -40.27
C LYS A 165 21.29 -6.66 -41.70
N ARG A 166 21.31 -7.84 -42.34
CA ARG A 166 21.78 -7.98 -43.74
C ARG A 166 20.92 -7.17 -44.71
N ALA A 167 19.60 -7.22 -44.54
CA ALA A 167 18.66 -6.45 -45.33
C ALA A 167 18.89 -4.94 -45.15
N LEU A 168 19.15 -4.49 -43.92
CA LEU A 168 19.44 -3.08 -43.63
C LEU A 168 20.69 -2.62 -44.37
N ASP A 169 21.80 -3.37 -44.25
CA ASP A 169 23.05 -3.06 -44.93
C ASP A 169 22.92 -3.05 -46.47
N ALA A 170 22.16 -4.00 -47.02
CA ALA A 170 21.88 -4.05 -48.46
C ALA A 170 21.06 -2.84 -48.93
N ASN A 171 19.99 -2.48 -48.21
CA ASN A 171 19.14 -1.34 -48.57
C ASN A 171 19.88 0.00 -48.44
N ILE A 172 20.75 0.17 -47.44
CA ILE A 172 21.64 1.35 -47.34
C ILE A 172 22.57 1.41 -48.56
N SER A 173 23.23 0.30 -48.90
CA SER A 173 24.18 0.24 -50.02
C SER A 173 23.55 0.50 -51.39
N HIS A 174 22.29 0.07 -51.57
CA HIS A 174 21.51 0.27 -52.79
C HIS A 174 20.69 1.57 -52.82
N SER A 175 20.89 2.48 -51.85
CA SER A 175 20.13 3.75 -51.74
C SER A 175 18.61 3.58 -51.60
N GLN A 176 18.14 2.43 -51.11
CA GLN A 176 16.75 2.17 -50.77
C GLN A 176 16.44 2.66 -49.35
N PHE A 177 16.61 3.97 -49.13
CA PHE A 177 16.63 4.58 -47.79
C PHE A 177 15.33 4.38 -47.01
N ARG A 178 14.19 4.28 -47.69
CA ARG A 178 12.89 4.06 -47.05
C ARG A 178 12.80 2.69 -46.38
N LEU A 179 13.16 1.64 -47.12
CA LEU A 179 13.21 0.27 -46.61
C LEU A 179 14.25 0.15 -45.49
N ALA A 180 15.39 0.84 -45.63
CA ALA A 180 16.39 0.93 -44.57
C ALA A 180 15.82 1.54 -43.28
N VAL A 181 15.05 2.64 -43.34
CA VAL A 181 14.42 3.24 -42.15
C VAL A 181 13.38 2.29 -41.50
N ILE A 182 12.62 1.52 -42.29
CA ILE A 182 11.66 0.54 -41.78
C ILE A 182 12.39 -0.57 -40.99
N LEU A 183 13.41 -1.17 -41.61
CA LEU A 183 14.24 -2.21 -40.98
C LEU A 183 14.97 -1.69 -39.74
N LEU A 184 15.48 -0.46 -39.80
CA LEU A 184 16.14 0.20 -38.68
C LEU A 184 15.18 0.38 -37.50
N ARG A 185 13.93 0.79 -37.74
CA ARG A 185 12.91 0.91 -36.68
C ARG A 185 12.60 -0.45 -36.03
N ALA A 186 12.45 -1.49 -36.84
CA ALA A 186 12.23 -2.85 -36.33
C ALA A 186 13.43 -3.34 -35.49
N TYR A 187 14.65 -3.10 -35.95
CA TYR A 187 15.87 -3.45 -35.19
C TYR A 187 15.94 -2.66 -33.88
N THR A 188 15.71 -1.35 -33.93
CA THR A 188 15.75 -0.46 -32.75
C THR A 188 14.71 -0.88 -31.71
N ALA A 189 13.47 -1.16 -32.14
CA ALA A 189 12.42 -1.64 -31.25
C ALA A 189 12.82 -2.95 -30.57
N GLY A 190 13.41 -3.90 -31.30
CA GLY A 190 13.94 -5.13 -30.72
C GLY A 190 15.06 -4.88 -29.71
N ALA A 191 16.05 -4.07 -30.06
CA ALA A 191 17.23 -3.80 -29.26
C ALA A 191 16.97 -2.88 -28.03
N THR A 192 15.79 -2.24 -27.98
CA THR A 192 15.31 -1.48 -26.81
C THR A 192 14.25 -2.21 -25.98
N SER A 193 13.78 -3.37 -26.43
CA SER A 193 12.78 -4.20 -25.76
C SER A 193 13.41 -5.26 -24.85
N ARG A 194 12.57 -6.03 -24.13
CA ARG A 194 13.01 -7.20 -23.35
C ARG A 194 13.86 -8.20 -24.15
N LEU A 195 13.69 -8.23 -25.47
CA LEU A 195 14.41 -9.12 -26.36
C LEU A 195 15.90 -8.85 -26.43
N ALA A 196 16.33 -7.61 -26.18
CA ALA A 196 17.74 -7.27 -26.23
C ALA A 196 18.54 -8.10 -25.22
N LYS A 197 18.02 -8.26 -24.00
CA LYS A 197 18.61 -9.10 -22.95
C LYS A 197 18.49 -10.60 -23.29
N LEU A 198 17.35 -11.04 -23.83
CA LEU A 198 17.11 -12.48 -24.11
C LEU A 198 17.94 -13.02 -25.28
N TYR A 199 18.23 -12.19 -26.27
CA TYR A 199 18.87 -12.60 -27.52
C TYR A 199 20.19 -11.88 -27.83
N GLY A 200 20.66 -11.01 -26.95
CA GLY A 200 21.94 -10.32 -27.10
C GLY A 200 21.96 -9.33 -28.28
N LEU A 201 20.87 -8.59 -28.49
CA LEU A 201 20.82 -7.55 -29.52
C LEU A 201 21.64 -6.33 -29.08
N ASP A 202 22.54 -5.89 -29.95
CA ASP A 202 23.46 -4.79 -29.65
C ASP A 202 22.92 -3.44 -30.16
N MET A 203 22.73 -2.49 -29.24
CA MET A 203 22.32 -1.13 -29.55
C MET A 203 23.41 -0.32 -30.24
N ASP A 204 24.70 -0.64 -30.03
CA ASP A 204 25.80 0.09 -30.64
C ASP A 204 25.89 -0.20 -32.14
N GLU A 205 25.73 -1.46 -32.55
CA GLU A 205 25.59 -1.81 -33.97
C GLU A 205 24.40 -1.09 -34.63
N CYS A 206 23.29 -0.95 -33.89
CA CYS A 206 22.12 -0.21 -34.37
C CYS A 206 22.46 1.27 -34.58
N LYS A 207 23.11 1.91 -33.60
CA LYS A 207 23.55 3.31 -33.69
C LYS A 207 24.55 3.54 -34.81
N GLU A 208 25.47 2.61 -35.04
CA GLU A 208 26.39 2.66 -36.19
C GLU A 208 25.62 2.63 -37.52
N ALA A 209 24.60 1.77 -37.63
CA ALA A 209 23.74 1.76 -38.82
C ALA A 209 22.93 3.06 -38.98
N MET A 210 22.41 3.64 -37.88
CA MET A 210 21.77 4.96 -37.90
C MET A 210 22.72 6.04 -38.43
N GLN A 211 23.97 6.06 -37.93
CA GLN A 211 24.97 7.04 -38.32
C GLN A 211 25.35 6.90 -39.80
N ARG A 212 25.60 5.67 -40.26
CA ARG A 212 25.84 5.38 -41.69
C ARG A 212 24.71 5.87 -42.59
N LEU A 213 23.47 5.73 -42.15
CA LEU A 213 22.28 6.15 -42.91
C LEU A 213 22.12 7.70 -42.93
N VAL A 214 22.41 8.38 -41.81
CA VAL A 214 22.42 9.86 -41.73
C VAL A 214 23.51 10.47 -42.61
N ASP A 215 24.66 9.80 -42.70
CA ASP A 215 25.82 10.21 -43.48
C ASP A 215 25.71 9.80 -44.95
N ALA A 216 24.70 8.99 -45.32
CA ALA A 216 24.52 8.53 -46.69
C ALA A 216 24.24 9.70 -47.65
N PRO A 217 24.93 9.76 -48.80
CA PRO A 217 24.68 10.78 -49.80
C PRO A 217 23.26 10.61 -50.38
N ALA A 218 22.55 11.71 -50.59
CA ALA A 218 21.20 11.77 -51.18
C ALA A 218 20.04 11.17 -50.35
N ILE A 219 20.21 10.91 -49.04
CA ILE A 219 19.07 10.60 -48.16
C ILE A 219 18.09 11.79 -48.11
N PRO A 220 16.76 11.58 -48.31
CA PRO A 220 15.77 12.64 -48.19
C PRO A 220 15.74 13.26 -46.78
N ASN A 221 15.60 14.59 -46.69
CA ASN A 221 15.59 15.33 -45.41
C ASN A 221 14.59 14.76 -44.40
N LEU A 222 13.40 14.37 -44.84
CA LEU A 222 12.37 13.79 -43.99
C LEU A 222 12.76 12.45 -43.38
N LEU A 223 13.40 11.56 -44.16
CA LEU A 223 13.92 10.29 -43.66
C LEU A 223 15.12 10.53 -42.73
N LYS A 224 15.99 11.47 -43.08
CA LYS A 224 17.10 11.89 -42.24
C LYS A 224 16.62 12.44 -40.87
N ALA A 225 15.55 13.22 -40.86
CA ALA A 225 14.91 13.70 -39.63
C ALA A 225 14.41 12.54 -38.75
N LYS A 226 13.78 11.52 -39.34
CA LYS A 226 13.32 10.31 -38.63
C LYS A 226 14.48 9.55 -37.99
N VAL A 227 15.63 9.45 -38.66
CA VAL A 227 16.82 8.78 -38.10
C VAL A 227 17.46 9.61 -36.99
N PHE A 228 17.56 10.94 -37.14
CA PHE A 228 18.02 11.80 -36.03
C PHE A 228 17.12 11.72 -34.80
N HIS A 229 15.81 11.62 -34.99
CA HIS A 229 14.88 11.41 -33.89
C HIS A 229 15.12 10.05 -33.19
N LEU A 230 15.37 8.97 -33.94
CA LEU A 230 15.76 7.67 -33.36
C LEU A 230 17.10 7.74 -32.63
N LEU A 231 18.10 8.46 -33.18
CA LEU A 231 19.37 8.70 -32.52
C LEU A 231 19.18 9.45 -31.20
N ALA A 232 18.40 10.53 -31.20
CA ALA A 232 18.05 11.27 -29.98
C ALA A 232 17.40 10.35 -28.93
N TRP A 233 16.44 9.52 -29.35
CA TRP A 233 15.72 8.61 -28.45
C TRP A 233 16.61 7.50 -27.86
N THR A 234 17.60 7.03 -28.63
CA THR A 234 18.52 5.94 -28.22
C THR A 234 19.84 6.44 -27.62
N THR A 235 20.06 7.76 -27.60
CA THR A 235 21.23 8.37 -26.97
C THR A 235 21.16 8.12 -25.46
N ASP A 236 22.32 7.83 -24.86
CA ASP A 236 22.40 7.63 -23.42
C ASP A 236 21.89 8.90 -22.70
N PRO A 237 20.97 8.79 -21.73
CA PRO A 237 20.54 9.93 -20.92
C PRO A 237 21.69 10.72 -20.27
N GLU A 238 22.88 10.11 -20.12
CA GLU A 238 24.09 10.75 -19.62
C GLU A 238 24.74 11.70 -20.65
N ASP A 239 24.58 11.46 -21.95
CA ASP A 239 25.09 12.33 -23.03
C ASP A 239 24.01 13.28 -23.57
N LYS A 240 23.49 14.11 -22.65
CA LYS A 240 22.36 15.01 -22.91
C LYS A 240 22.65 15.99 -24.06
N ALA A 241 23.87 16.52 -24.13
CA ALA A 241 24.24 17.50 -25.15
C ALA A 241 24.21 16.88 -26.56
N LEU A 242 24.62 15.61 -26.69
CA LEU A 242 24.54 14.89 -27.94
C LEU A 242 23.07 14.59 -28.32
N GLY A 243 22.26 14.13 -27.37
CA GLY A 243 20.83 13.89 -27.57
C GLY A 243 20.09 15.16 -28.03
N GLU A 244 20.31 16.28 -27.34
CA GLU A 244 19.75 17.60 -27.70
C GLU A 244 20.20 18.06 -29.08
N SER A 245 21.47 17.83 -29.44
CA SER A 245 22.00 18.14 -30.78
C SER A 245 21.25 17.36 -31.87
N TYR A 246 20.93 16.08 -31.63
CA TYR A 246 20.13 15.29 -32.55
C TYR A 246 18.67 15.75 -32.61
N GLU A 247 18.06 16.10 -31.48
CA GLU A 247 16.69 16.65 -31.45
C GLU A 247 16.59 17.96 -32.26
N VAL A 248 17.55 18.88 -32.11
CA VAL A 248 17.59 20.15 -32.86
C VAL A 248 17.69 19.88 -34.36
N LYS A 249 18.61 19.00 -34.78
CA LYS A 249 18.77 18.62 -36.19
C LYS A 249 17.51 17.97 -36.76
N ALA A 250 16.85 17.11 -36.00
CA ALA A 250 15.59 16.49 -36.42
C ALA A 250 14.49 17.54 -36.61
N VAL A 251 14.33 18.49 -35.69
CA VAL A 251 13.32 19.57 -35.78
C VAL A 251 13.56 20.47 -36.99
N GLU A 252 14.80 20.89 -37.24
CA GLU A 252 15.14 21.69 -38.43
C GLU A 252 14.74 20.97 -39.73
N LEU A 253 15.11 19.70 -39.85
CA LEU A 253 14.79 18.90 -41.03
C LEU A 253 13.29 18.60 -41.18
N TYR A 254 12.55 18.44 -40.08
CA TYR A 254 11.10 18.28 -40.12
C TYR A 254 10.39 19.54 -40.61
N LYS A 255 10.85 20.72 -40.19
CA LYS A 255 10.35 22.02 -40.67
C LYS A 255 10.60 22.21 -42.15
N ASP A 256 11.83 21.93 -42.60
CA ASP A 256 12.20 22.01 -44.03
C ASP A 256 11.36 21.06 -44.89
N SER A 257 10.95 19.93 -44.33
CA SER A 257 10.14 18.91 -45.02
C SER A 257 8.63 19.10 -44.85
N CYS A 258 8.18 20.18 -44.20
CA CYS A 258 6.78 20.47 -43.89
C CYS A 258 6.04 19.34 -43.15
N SER A 259 6.74 18.57 -42.31
CA SER A 259 6.18 17.45 -41.54
C SER A 259 5.87 17.87 -40.10
N THR A 260 4.63 18.26 -39.84
CA THR A 260 4.17 18.75 -38.53
C THR A 260 4.13 17.67 -37.44
N THR A 261 3.80 16.43 -37.78
CA THR A 261 3.60 15.34 -36.79
C THR A 261 4.89 14.93 -36.09
N GLY A 262 6.00 14.82 -36.84
CA GLY A 262 7.32 14.48 -36.30
C GLY A 262 7.91 15.58 -35.41
N GLU A 263 7.64 16.86 -35.72
CA GLU A 263 8.08 18.00 -34.92
C GLU A 263 7.41 18.03 -33.54
N VAL A 264 6.09 17.78 -33.48
CA VAL A 264 5.31 17.86 -32.24
C VAL A 264 5.85 16.91 -31.17
N GLY A 265 6.18 15.66 -31.52
CA GLY A 265 6.70 14.68 -30.56
C GLY A 265 7.98 15.13 -29.85
N ILE A 266 8.92 15.73 -30.60
CA ILE A 266 10.17 16.28 -30.03
C ILE A 266 9.87 17.50 -29.16
N ARG A 267 8.94 18.36 -29.59
CA ARG A 267 8.53 19.53 -28.79
C ARG A 267 7.88 19.13 -27.47
N VAL A 268 7.02 18.11 -27.46
CA VAL A 268 6.47 17.54 -26.22
C VAL A 268 7.60 17.04 -25.32
N SER A 269 8.56 16.27 -25.86
CA SER A 269 9.73 15.78 -25.12
C SER A 269 10.53 16.92 -24.45
N ARG A 270 10.72 18.03 -25.16
CA ARG A 270 11.47 19.21 -24.69
C ARG A 270 10.70 19.99 -23.63
N VAL A 271 9.42 20.26 -23.84
CA VAL A 271 8.58 20.96 -22.86
C VAL A 271 8.50 20.17 -21.56
N CYS A 272 8.24 18.86 -21.64
CA CYS A 272 8.26 18.01 -20.44
C CYS A 272 9.63 18.03 -19.76
N HIS A 273 10.72 18.10 -20.51
CA HIS A 273 12.05 18.19 -19.95
C HIS A 273 12.29 19.53 -19.22
N ASP A 274 11.89 20.65 -19.82
CA ASP A 274 12.05 21.99 -19.25
C ASP A 274 11.20 22.14 -17.98
N MET A 275 9.97 21.61 -17.98
CA MET A 275 9.11 21.52 -16.79
C MET A 275 9.75 20.69 -15.68
N SER A 276 10.18 19.45 -15.97
CA SER A 276 10.81 18.58 -14.97
C SER A 276 12.16 19.10 -14.46
N SER A 277 12.79 20.04 -15.17
CA SER A 277 14.05 20.67 -14.77
C SER A 277 13.85 21.99 -14.03
N GLY A 278 12.61 22.45 -13.86
CA GLY A 278 12.28 23.74 -13.24
C GLY A 278 12.62 24.96 -14.09
N ASN A 279 12.94 24.77 -15.38
CA ASN A 279 13.25 25.86 -16.32
C ASN A 279 11.99 26.50 -16.91
N MET A 280 10.84 25.87 -16.72
CA MET A 280 9.53 26.30 -17.23
C MET A 280 8.47 26.08 -16.16
N ASP A 281 7.59 27.06 -15.98
CA ASP A 281 6.48 26.97 -15.04
C ASP A 281 5.41 25.94 -15.50
N LEU A 282 4.70 25.34 -14.54
CA LEU A 282 3.67 24.34 -14.81
C LEU A 282 2.54 24.86 -15.70
N VAL A 283 2.09 26.10 -15.48
CA VAL A 283 1.01 26.71 -16.25
C VAL A 283 1.46 27.00 -17.68
N GLU A 284 2.65 27.56 -17.85
CA GLU A 284 3.24 27.82 -19.15
C GLU A 284 3.44 26.52 -19.95
N GLY A 285 4.09 25.53 -19.34
CA GLY A 285 4.32 24.24 -19.97
C GLY A 285 3.03 23.50 -20.30
N GLY A 286 2.04 23.55 -19.40
CA GLY A 286 0.70 22.99 -19.61
C GLY A 286 0.01 23.58 -20.85
N ASN A 287 -0.01 24.91 -20.99
CA ASN A 287 -0.61 25.59 -22.14
C ASN A 287 0.08 25.20 -23.47
N ILE A 288 1.41 25.06 -23.46
CA ILE A 288 2.16 24.63 -24.66
C ILE A 288 1.80 23.18 -25.01
N LEU A 289 1.75 22.29 -24.03
CA LEU A 289 1.39 20.88 -24.25
C LEU A 289 -0.04 20.74 -24.77
N GLU A 290 -0.99 21.50 -24.23
CA GLU A 290 -2.38 21.53 -24.71
C GLU A 290 -2.45 21.98 -26.17
N GLY A 291 -1.76 23.07 -26.53
CA GLY A 291 -1.68 23.53 -27.92
C GLY A 291 -1.04 22.51 -28.87
N LEU A 292 -0.03 21.77 -28.42
CA LEU A 292 0.60 20.68 -29.19
C LEU A 292 -0.33 19.48 -29.36
N LEU A 293 -1.09 19.10 -28.33
CA LEU A 293 -2.08 18.04 -28.41
C LEU A 293 -3.25 18.42 -29.33
N GLN A 294 -3.69 19.69 -29.30
CA GLN A 294 -4.71 20.21 -30.20
C GLN A 294 -4.25 20.17 -31.66
N GLN A 295 -2.97 20.50 -31.94
CA GLN A 295 -2.42 20.38 -33.30
C GLN A 295 -2.48 18.94 -33.84
N LEU A 296 -2.26 17.94 -32.99
CA LEU A 296 -2.38 16.52 -33.38
C LEU A 296 -3.84 16.11 -33.58
N GLU A 297 -4.75 16.67 -32.79
CA GLU A 297 -6.19 16.46 -32.92
C GLU A 297 -6.76 17.07 -34.20
N ASP A 298 -6.37 18.30 -34.55
CA ASP A 298 -6.75 18.97 -35.79
C ASP A 298 -6.28 18.21 -37.05
N GLN A 299 -5.21 17.42 -36.91
CA GLN A 299 -4.67 16.57 -37.96
C GLN A 299 -5.27 15.15 -37.98
N ASP A 300 -6.24 14.87 -37.10
CA ASP A 300 -6.83 13.55 -36.90
C ASP A 300 -5.76 12.47 -36.63
N TYR A 301 -4.69 12.82 -35.90
CA TYR A 301 -3.53 11.94 -35.68
C TYR A 301 -3.54 11.32 -34.27
N LEU A 302 -4.43 10.34 -34.10
CA LEU A 302 -4.69 9.66 -32.82
C LEU A 302 -3.44 8.96 -32.23
N ALA A 303 -2.65 8.27 -33.06
CA ALA A 303 -1.41 7.63 -32.62
C ALA A 303 -0.38 8.64 -32.10
N GLY A 304 -0.32 9.84 -32.69
CA GLY A 304 0.54 10.93 -32.24
C GLY A 304 0.12 11.46 -30.86
N ARG A 305 -1.19 11.61 -30.63
CA ARG A 305 -1.73 12.00 -29.31
C ARG A 305 -1.35 10.98 -28.24
N PHE A 306 -1.55 9.69 -28.53
CA PHE A 306 -1.10 8.62 -27.65
C PHE A 306 0.40 8.70 -27.35
N LYS A 307 1.22 8.90 -28.38
CA LYS A 307 2.68 8.99 -28.20
C LYS A 307 3.08 10.19 -27.35
N ALA A 308 2.39 11.32 -27.49
CA ALA A 308 2.60 12.48 -26.63
C ALA A 308 2.28 12.16 -25.16
N LEU A 309 1.17 11.47 -24.87
CA LEU A 309 0.85 11.03 -23.51
C LEU A 309 1.92 10.08 -22.95
N GLU A 310 2.45 9.15 -23.75
CA GLU A 310 3.55 8.27 -23.31
C GLU A 310 4.81 9.07 -22.94
N ILE A 311 5.16 10.08 -23.72
CA ILE A 311 6.31 10.96 -23.45
C ILE A 311 6.08 11.77 -22.17
N MET A 312 4.88 12.33 -21.99
CA MET A 312 4.49 13.04 -20.78
C MET A 312 4.56 12.12 -19.55
N GLN A 313 3.99 10.92 -19.64
CA GLN A 313 4.04 9.92 -18.56
C GLN A 313 5.47 9.56 -18.15
N ALA A 314 6.36 9.37 -19.13
CA ALA A 314 7.75 8.98 -18.87
C ALA A 314 8.61 10.11 -18.27
N LYS A 315 8.31 11.38 -18.60
CA LYS A 315 9.15 12.53 -18.20
C LYS A 315 8.62 13.31 -17.00
N LEU A 316 7.30 13.40 -16.83
CA LEU A 316 6.64 14.19 -15.78
C LEU A 316 6.37 13.33 -14.54
N THR A 317 7.43 12.83 -13.91
CA THR A 317 7.34 11.84 -12.82
C THR A 317 7.47 12.42 -11.41
N GLY A 318 7.66 13.74 -11.28
CA GLY A 318 7.71 14.45 -10.00
C GLY A 318 6.36 14.52 -9.28
N ARG A 319 6.38 14.84 -7.98
CA ARG A 319 5.20 14.91 -7.11
C ARG A 319 4.15 15.90 -7.63
N GLU A 320 4.61 17.06 -8.07
CA GLU A 320 3.82 18.13 -8.65
C GLU A 320 3.00 17.69 -9.87
N PHE A 321 3.38 16.58 -10.50
CA PHE A 321 2.70 16.00 -11.64
C PHE A 321 1.78 14.82 -11.29
N PHE A 322 1.64 14.42 -10.03
CA PHE A 322 0.84 13.22 -9.71
C PHE A 322 -0.62 13.34 -10.16
N GLU A 323 -1.26 14.49 -9.93
CA GLU A 323 -2.62 14.75 -10.42
C GLU A 323 -2.69 14.74 -11.95
N LEU A 324 -1.67 15.32 -12.59
CA LEU A 324 -1.53 15.25 -14.05
C LEU A 324 -1.42 13.79 -14.52
N GLN A 325 -0.61 12.96 -13.86
CA GLN A 325 -0.46 11.53 -14.18
C GLN A 325 -1.80 10.79 -14.09
N LEU A 326 -2.63 11.09 -13.09
CA LEU A 326 -3.97 10.52 -12.98
C LEU A 326 -4.88 10.99 -14.12
N SER A 327 -4.83 12.26 -14.49
CA SER A 327 -5.57 12.80 -15.64
C SER A 327 -5.10 12.21 -16.98
N LEU A 328 -3.81 11.90 -17.12
CA LEU A 328 -3.26 11.26 -18.32
C LEU A 328 -3.82 9.84 -18.51
N ILE A 329 -4.08 9.10 -17.43
CA ILE A 329 -4.69 7.77 -17.50
C ILE A 329 -6.11 7.84 -18.09
N ASP A 330 -6.91 8.80 -17.63
CA ASP A 330 -8.28 9.01 -18.12
C ASP A 330 -8.31 9.43 -19.59
N THR A 331 -7.38 10.32 -19.96
CA THR A 331 -7.20 10.75 -21.36
C THR A 331 -6.78 9.56 -22.23
N ALA A 332 -5.80 8.76 -21.78
CA ALA A 332 -5.35 7.57 -22.49
C ALA A 332 -6.46 6.52 -22.65
N GLN A 333 -7.34 6.36 -21.66
CA GLN A 333 -8.52 5.51 -21.73
C GLN A 333 -9.48 5.99 -22.84
N THR A 334 -9.79 7.29 -22.87
CA THR A 334 -10.65 7.90 -23.89
C THR A 334 -10.07 7.72 -25.30
N LEU A 335 -8.76 7.96 -25.48
CA LEU A 335 -8.11 7.75 -26.78
C LEU A 335 -8.12 6.26 -27.18
N ALA A 336 -8.00 5.34 -26.22
CA ALA A 336 -8.01 3.89 -26.49
C ALA A 336 -9.37 3.45 -27.01
N GLU A 337 -10.44 4.01 -26.46
CA GLU A 337 -11.81 3.76 -26.91
C GLU A 337 -12.03 4.29 -28.33
N GLN A 338 -11.55 5.50 -28.63
CA GLN A 338 -11.59 6.06 -29.99
C GLN A 338 -10.80 5.21 -31.00
N ALA A 339 -9.66 4.65 -30.58
CA ALA A 339 -8.83 3.77 -31.39
C ALA A 339 -9.41 2.35 -31.56
N GLU A 340 -10.41 1.99 -30.73
CA GLU A 340 -10.88 0.62 -30.46
C GLU A 340 -9.74 -0.33 -30.04
N ALA A 341 -8.81 0.17 -29.20
CA ALA A 341 -7.60 -0.52 -28.77
C ALA A 341 -7.42 -0.51 -27.24
N PRO A 342 -8.29 -1.21 -26.48
CA PRO A 342 -8.31 -1.16 -25.01
C PRO A 342 -7.00 -1.62 -24.36
N VAL A 343 -6.21 -2.48 -25.03
CA VAL A 343 -4.89 -2.90 -24.54
C VAL A 343 -3.93 -1.73 -24.33
N LEU A 344 -4.05 -0.65 -25.12
CA LEU A 344 -3.19 0.52 -25.00
C LEU A 344 -3.41 1.25 -23.67
N ALA A 345 -4.67 1.38 -23.24
CA ALA A 345 -4.98 1.92 -21.92
C ALA A 345 -4.42 1.04 -20.79
N MET A 346 -4.44 -0.27 -20.98
CA MET A 346 -3.89 -1.24 -20.01
C MET A 346 -2.38 -1.10 -19.85
N ILE A 347 -1.65 -1.02 -20.98
CA ILE A 347 -0.20 -0.79 -20.99
C ILE A 347 0.14 0.56 -20.33
N PHE A 348 -0.66 1.60 -20.64
CA PHE A 348 -0.49 2.92 -20.04
C PHE A 348 -0.65 2.90 -18.52
N LYS A 349 -1.64 2.15 -18.01
CA LYS A 349 -1.87 1.97 -16.58
C LYS A 349 -0.73 1.21 -15.89
N LEU A 350 -0.18 0.15 -16.51
CA LEU A 350 0.99 -0.57 -15.95
C LEU A 350 2.19 0.38 -15.78
N ARG A 351 2.48 1.19 -16.80
CA ARG A 351 3.58 2.16 -16.72
C ARG A 351 3.34 3.19 -15.62
N ALA A 352 2.12 3.64 -15.43
CA ALA A 352 1.77 4.55 -14.34
C ALA A 352 2.13 3.97 -12.97
N ILE A 353 1.71 2.74 -12.67
CA ILE A 353 2.00 2.12 -11.37
C ILE A 353 3.48 1.80 -11.16
N SER A 354 4.20 1.46 -12.23
CA SER A 354 5.65 1.28 -12.18
C SER A 354 6.35 2.59 -11.80
N HIS A 355 5.95 3.72 -12.39
CA HIS A 355 6.49 5.03 -12.04
C HIS A 355 6.12 5.47 -10.61
N TRP A 356 4.86 5.26 -10.19
CA TRP A 356 4.40 5.60 -8.84
C TRP A 356 5.17 4.84 -7.76
N TYR A 357 5.48 3.56 -8.00
CA TYR A 357 6.30 2.76 -7.10
C TYR A 357 7.73 3.31 -6.99
N ILE A 358 8.43 3.52 -8.12
CA ILE A 358 9.85 3.93 -8.14
C ILE A 358 10.09 5.26 -7.41
N ARG A 359 9.11 6.16 -7.41
CA ARG A 359 9.21 7.49 -6.79
C ARG A 359 8.62 7.58 -5.37
N GLY A 360 8.01 6.52 -4.84
CA GLY A 360 7.91 6.29 -3.40
C GLY A 360 6.80 7.00 -2.60
N GLY A 361 5.74 7.54 -3.24
CA GLY A 361 4.69 8.31 -2.55
C GLY A 361 3.33 7.64 -2.37
N HIS A 362 3.00 6.59 -3.14
CA HIS A 362 1.61 6.09 -3.26
C HIS A 362 1.47 4.56 -3.22
N THR A 363 2.27 3.92 -2.37
CA THR A 363 2.35 2.47 -2.23
C THR A 363 0.99 1.75 -2.07
N PRO A 364 0.05 2.22 -1.22
CA PRO A 364 -1.26 1.57 -1.11
C PRO A 364 -2.07 1.60 -2.41
N ARG A 365 -1.98 2.69 -3.18
CA ARG A 365 -2.64 2.82 -4.49
C ARG A 365 -2.03 1.86 -5.52
N VAL A 366 -0.71 1.70 -5.51
CA VAL A 366 -0.01 0.72 -6.36
C VAL A 366 -0.47 -0.70 -6.05
N ILE A 367 -0.59 -1.06 -4.78
CA ILE A 367 -1.05 -2.39 -4.35
C ILE A 367 -2.49 -2.64 -4.79
N GLU A 368 -3.42 -1.74 -4.46
CA GLU A 368 -4.84 -1.91 -4.82
C GLU A 368 -5.01 -2.01 -6.33
N PHE A 369 -4.40 -1.09 -7.08
CA PHE A 369 -4.48 -1.08 -8.53
C PHE A 369 -3.81 -2.31 -9.15
N GLY A 370 -2.60 -2.65 -8.69
CA GLY A 370 -1.85 -3.79 -9.19
C GLY A 370 -2.58 -5.11 -8.96
N LYS A 371 -3.20 -5.29 -7.79
CA LYS A 371 -4.08 -6.44 -7.50
C LYS A 371 -5.25 -6.50 -8.48
N GLY A 372 -5.98 -5.40 -8.64
CA GLY A 372 -7.12 -5.33 -9.57
C GLY A 372 -6.74 -5.63 -11.02
N LEU A 373 -5.58 -5.14 -11.46
CA LEU A 373 -5.03 -5.43 -12.78
C LEU A 373 -4.62 -6.91 -12.90
N TYR A 374 -3.97 -7.46 -11.88
CA TYR A 374 -3.55 -8.88 -11.85
C TYR A 374 -4.74 -9.84 -11.98
N ASP A 375 -5.84 -9.54 -11.29
CA ASP A 375 -7.05 -10.36 -11.29
C ASP A 375 -7.78 -10.34 -12.64
N ALA A 376 -7.69 -9.23 -13.38
CA ALA A 376 -8.28 -9.10 -14.72
C ALA A 376 -7.47 -9.84 -15.82
N LEU A 377 -6.20 -10.14 -15.57
CA LEU A 377 -5.28 -10.72 -16.56
C LEU A 377 -5.32 -12.25 -16.59
N ASP A 378 -5.22 -12.84 -17.78
CA ASP A 378 -5.10 -14.29 -17.97
C ASP A 378 -3.63 -14.74 -18.08
N GLU A 379 -3.29 -15.86 -17.42
CA GLU A 379 -1.91 -16.38 -17.42
C GLU A 379 -1.46 -16.88 -18.81
N VAL A 380 -2.34 -17.49 -19.60
CA VAL A 380 -2.00 -18.05 -20.91
C VAL A 380 -1.76 -16.95 -21.93
N ASP A 381 -2.58 -15.89 -21.87
CA ASP A 381 -2.54 -14.82 -22.86
C ASP A 381 -1.43 -13.80 -22.60
N CYS A 382 -1.03 -13.56 -21.35
CA CYS A 382 -0.08 -12.50 -21.01
C CYS A 382 0.79 -12.80 -19.77
N ALA A 383 1.35 -14.02 -19.72
CA ALA A 383 2.15 -14.51 -18.59
C ALA A 383 3.19 -13.51 -18.07
N TRP A 384 3.97 -12.89 -18.96
CA TRP A 384 5.02 -11.95 -18.53
C TRP A 384 4.45 -10.66 -17.96
N PHE A 385 3.45 -10.07 -18.62
CA PHE A 385 2.79 -8.85 -18.15
C PHE A 385 2.13 -9.07 -16.80
N LYS A 386 1.43 -10.21 -16.63
CA LYS A 386 0.84 -10.61 -15.35
C LYS A 386 1.91 -10.80 -14.26
N GLY A 387 3.05 -11.40 -14.60
CA GLY A 387 4.21 -11.49 -13.70
C GLY A 387 4.78 -10.13 -13.31
N ALA A 388 4.88 -9.19 -14.26
CA ALA A 388 5.36 -7.83 -13.99
C ALA A 388 4.46 -7.06 -13.03
N VAL A 389 3.13 -7.20 -13.17
CA VAL A 389 2.16 -6.66 -12.22
C VAL A 389 2.39 -7.27 -10.83
N ALA A 390 2.54 -8.59 -10.73
CA ALA A 390 2.80 -9.27 -9.46
C ALA A 390 4.11 -8.79 -8.80
N ASN A 391 5.18 -8.60 -9.57
CA ASN A 391 6.44 -8.09 -9.04
C ASN A 391 6.33 -6.65 -8.53
N ILE A 392 5.59 -5.77 -9.24
CA ILE A 392 5.35 -4.39 -8.79
C ILE A 392 4.57 -4.40 -7.46
N VAL A 393 3.54 -5.25 -7.35
CA VAL A 393 2.77 -5.41 -6.10
C VAL A 393 3.67 -5.93 -4.97
N ALA A 394 4.50 -6.95 -5.24
CA ALA A 394 5.46 -7.49 -4.28
C ALA A 394 6.41 -6.42 -3.75
N LEU A 395 7.00 -5.64 -4.66
CA LEU A 395 7.90 -4.55 -4.34
C LEU A 395 7.21 -3.44 -3.54
N ALA A 396 5.92 -3.17 -3.81
CA ALA A 396 5.15 -2.20 -3.05
C ALA A 396 4.86 -2.65 -1.61
N TYR A 397 4.82 -3.94 -1.30
CA TYR A 397 4.65 -4.40 0.09
C TYR A 397 5.89 -4.21 0.98
N ILE A 398 7.08 -4.18 0.39
CA ILE A 398 8.35 -4.06 1.12
C ILE A 398 8.42 -2.77 1.97
N PRO A 399 8.16 -1.56 1.44
CA PRO A 399 8.17 -0.34 2.25
C PRO A 399 7.06 -0.28 3.32
N LEU A 400 6.02 -1.11 3.23
CA LEU A 400 4.99 -1.24 4.28
C LEU A 400 5.39 -2.22 5.39
N ASN A 401 6.61 -2.77 5.36
CA ASN A 401 7.08 -3.84 6.25
C ASN A 401 6.20 -5.11 6.19
N ASP A 402 5.51 -5.33 5.07
CA ASP A 402 4.70 -6.54 4.83
C ASP A 402 5.48 -7.58 4.04
N HIS A 403 6.49 -8.15 4.69
CA HIS A 403 7.41 -9.08 4.04
C HIS A 403 6.70 -10.37 3.60
N GLN A 404 5.65 -10.80 4.31
CA GLN A 404 4.89 -11.99 3.94
C GLN A 404 4.18 -11.81 2.59
N ASN A 405 3.38 -10.75 2.45
CA ASN A 405 2.73 -10.47 1.16
C ASN A 405 3.76 -10.18 0.07
N ALA A 406 4.87 -9.50 0.38
CA ALA A 406 5.95 -9.30 -0.58
C ALA A 406 6.51 -10.65 -1.12
N ILE A 407 6.73 -11.62 -0.23
CA ILE A 407 7.18 -12.98 -0.61
C ILE A 407 6.10 -13.73 -1.38
N GLU A 408 4.83 -13.67 -0.97
CA GLU A 408 3.73 -14.33 -1.66
C GLU A 408 3.54 -13.81 -3.09
N TRP A 409 3.50 -12.48 -3.27
CA TRP A 409 3.39 -11.85 -4.58
C TRP A 409 4.61 -12.05 -5.47
N SER A 410 5.81 -12.08 -4.90
CA SER A 410 7.02 -12.38 -5.68
C SER A 410 7.08 -13.85 -6.11
N LYS A 411 6.50 -14.80 -5.35
CA LYS A 411 6.31 -16.19 -5.82
C LYS A 411 5.34 -16.29 -6.99
N HIS A 412 4.25 -15.51 -6.98
CA HIS A 412 3.36 -15.40 -8.13
C HIS A 412 4.10 -14.88 -9.37
N SER A 413 4.94 -13.86 -9.18
CA SER A 413 5.81 -13.35 -10.26
C SER A 413 6.80 -14.40 -10.74
N GLU A 414 7.49 -15.10 -9.83
CA GLU A 414 8.47 -16.14 -10.15
C GLU A 414 7.85 -17.25 -10.98
N HIS A 415 6.70 -17.79 -10.56
CA HIS A 415 5.98 -18.83 -11.29
C HIS A 415 5.69 -18.42 -12.75
N LEU A 416 5.17 -17.21 -12.94
CA LEU A 416 4.82 -16.69 -14.26
C LEU A 416 6.05 -16.41 -15.12
N TRP A 417 7.08 -15.78 -14.55
CA TRP A 417 8.30 -15.40 -15.27
C TRP A 417 9.23 -16.56 -15.57
N MET A 418 9.33 -17.56 -14.69
CA MET A 418 10.06 -18.81 -14.96
C MET A 418 9.49 -19.55 -16.18
N SER A 419 8.18 -19.45 -16.41
CA SER A 419 7.56 -20.01 -17.62
C SER A 419 7.94 -19.26 -18.91
N CYS A 420 8.52 -18.06 -18.79
CA CYS A 420 8.93 -17.22 -19.90
C CYS A 420 10.45 -17.25 -20.14
N SER A 421 11.27 -17.03 -19.12
CA SER A 421 12.72 -17.24 -19.16
C SER A 421 13.33 -17.36 -17.76
N VAL A 422 14.49 -18.01 -17.66
CA VAL A 422 15.24 -18.14 -16.41
C VAL A 422 15.70 -16.76 -15.88
N ALA A 423 16.08 -15.85 -16.78
CA ALA A 423 16.54 -14.51 -16.41
C ALA A 423 15.42 -13.64 -15.81
N ASP A 424 14.18 -13.77 -16.31
CA ASP A 424 13.04 -13.06 -15.71
C ASP A 424 12.71 -13.64 -14.33
N GLY A 425 12.74 -14.97 -14.19
CA GLY A 425 12.54 -15.64 -12.90
C GLY A 425 13.55 -15.19 -11.84
N ALA A 426 14.82 -15.06 -12.21
CA ALA A 426 15.86 -14.53 -11.33
C ALA A 426 15.55 -13.11 -10.83
N GLY A 427 14.89 -12.27 -11.62
CA GLY A 427 14.42 -10.94 -11.19
C GLY A 427 13.35 -11.01 -10.09
N ALA A 428 12.39 -11.94 -10.17
CA ALA A 428 11.41 -12.14 -9.09
C ALA A 428 12.04 -12.70 -7.81
N VAL A 429 13.04 -13.56 -7.96
CA VAL A 429 13.83 -14.11 -6.84
C VAL A 429 14.65 -13.01 -6.14
N GLU A 430 15.08 -11.97 -6.85
CA GLU A 430 15.70 -10.79 -6.25
C GLU A 430 14.72 -10.07 -5.30
N THR A 431 13.45 -9.90 -5.71
CA THR A 431 12.41 -9.31 -4.87
C THR A 431 12.17 -10.13 -3.60
N GLN A 432 12.20 -11.47 -3.69
CA GLN A 432 12.12 -12.34 -2.52
C GLN A 432 13.30 -12.12 -1.56
N LEU A 433 14.52 -12.04 -2.08
CA LEU A 433 15.71 -11.73 -1.27
C LEU A 433 15.56 -10.37 -0.59
N LEU A 434 15.09 -9.35 -1.32
CA LEU A 434 14.91 -8.02 -0.76
C LEU A 434 13.89 -8.03 0.40
N ALA A 435 12.80 -8.79 0.28
CA ALA A 435 11.83 -8.97 1.35
C ALA A 435 12.43 -9.71 2.56
N ASP A 436 13.14 -10.82 2.33
CA ASP A 436 13.85 -11.60 3.37
C ASP A 436 14.88 -10.73 4.11
N VAL A 437 15.68 -9.95 3.37
CA VAL A 437 16.71 -9.06 3.93
C VAL A 437 16.13 -7.93 4.76
N GLN A 438 14.96 -7.40 4.41
CA GLN A 438 14.30 -6.38 5.23
C GLN A 438 13.68 -6.99 6.50
N ALA A 439 13.18 -8.22 6.42
CA ALA A 439 12.68 -8.98 7.57
C ALA A 439 13.78 -9.42 8.55
N CYS A 440 15.05 -9.46 8.13
CA CYS A 440 16.13 -10.12 8.86
C CYS A 440 16.47 -9.46 10.22
N SER A 441 15.91 -8.31 10.55
CA SER A 441 16.14 -7.61 11.83
C SER A 441 15.49 -8.31 13.02
N THR A 442 14.43 -9.09 12.81
CA THR A 442 13.69 -9.80 13.87
C THR A 442 14.04 -11.27 13.99
N TRP A 443 14.85 -11.80 13.07
CA TRP A 443 15.24 -13.21 13.05
C TRP A 443 16.26 -13.56 14.13
N THR A 444 16.15 -14.78 14.67
CA THR A 444 17.19 -15.44 15.46
C THR A 444 18.47 -15.61 14.64
N GLU A 445 19.62 -15.83 15.30
CA GLU A 445 20.87 -16.10 14.58
C GLU A 445 20.77 -17.33 13.66
N GLN A 446 20.07 -18.37 14.10
CA GLN A 446 19.88 -19.59 13.30
C GLN A 446 19.05 -19.35 12.04
N GLU A 447 17.96 -18.58 12.14
CA GLU A 447 17.14 -18.20 10.98
C GLU A 447 17.93 -17.33 10.01
N PHE A 448 18.71 -16.38 10.54
CA PHE A 448 19.58 -15.53 9.72
C PHE A 448 20.66 -16.34 8.99
N ASP A 449 21.32 -17.28 9.67
CA ASP A 449 22.32 -18.16 9.06
C ASP A 449 21.73 -19.06 7.98
N ALA A 450 20.56 -19.63 8.23
CA ALA A 450 19.83 -20.43 7.24
C ALA A 450 19.47 -19.61 6.00
N ALA A 451 19.03 -18.36 6.18
CA ALA A 451 18.73 -17.47 5.07
C ALA A 451 19.98 -17.06 4.29
N VAL A 452 21.08 -16.70 4.97
CA VAL A 452 22.36 -16.39 4.30
C VAL A 452 22.85 -17.59 3.49
N ALA A 453 22.77 -18.81 4.03
CA ALA A 453 23.13 -20.02 3.32
C ALA A 453 22.24 -20.26 2.08
N LYS A 454 20.91 -20.20 2.26
CA LYS A 454 19.92 -20.29 1.16
C LYS A 454 20.25 -19.32 0.03
N TRP A 455 20.42 -18.04 0.36
CA TRP A 455 20.66 -17.00 -0.63
C TRP A 455 22.02 -17.09 -1.30
N THR A 456 23.05 -17.53 -0.57
CA THR A 456 24.37 -17.81 -1.16
C THR A 456 24.28 -18.94 -2.19
N THR A 457 23.55 -20.01 -1.90
CA THR A 457 23.33 -21.11 -2.86
C THR A 457 22.56 -20.65 -4.10
N VAL A 458 21.52 -19.83 -3.93
CA VAL A 458 20.77 -19.26 -5.07
C VAL A 458 21.71 -18.43 -5.96
N ILE A 459 22.51 -17.55 -5.37
CA ILE A 459 23.48 -16.71 -6.08
C ILE A 459 24.50 -17.57 -6.84
N ASP A 460 24.99 -18.65 -6.23
CA ASP A 460 25.97 -19.54 -6.85
C ASP A 460 25.37 -20.30 -8.05
N ASN A 461 24.14 -20.80 -7.92
CA ASN A 461 23.43 -21.45 -9.02
C ASN A 461 23.17 -20.48 -10.19
N GLU A 462 22.77 -19.24 -9.91
CA GLU A 462 22.56 -18.21 -10.94
C GLU A 462 23.88 -17.80 -11.61
N ALA A 463 24.99 -17.78 -10.87
CA ALA A 463 26.32 -17.51 -11.42
C ALA A 463 26.77 -18.62 -12.38
N GLU A 464 26.52 -19.89 -12.06
CA GLU A 464 26.76 -21.03 -12.95
C GLU A 464 25.92 -20.95 -14.24
N GLN A 465 24.74 -20.34 -14.16
CA GLN A 465 23.84 -20.11 -15.30
C GLN A 465 24.21 -18.87 -16.14
N GLY A 466 25.22 -18.09 -15.72
CA GLY A 466 25.68 -16.89 -16.43
C GLY A 466 24.80 -15.65 -16.22
N LEU A 467 23.98 -15.61 -15.17
CA LEU A 467 23.09 -14.48 -14.85
C LEU A 467 23.80 -13.36 -14.09
N THR A 468 24.89 -12.83 -14.66
CA THR A 468 25.82 -11.92 -13.97
C THR A 468 25.14 -10.69 -13.36
N GLU A 469 24.19 -10.07 -14.07
CA GLU A 469 23.52 -8.85 -13.61
C GLU A 469 22.68 -9.10 -12.34
N ASP A 470 21.92 -10.20 -12.35
CA ASP A 470 21.00 -10.59 -11.28
C ASP A 470 21.78 -11.06 -10.04
N VAL A 471 22.85 -11.84 -10.26
CA VAL A 471 23.84 -12.26 -9.24
C VAL A 471 24.44 -11.06 -8.50
N VAL A 472 24.81 -10.02 -9.26
CA VAL A 472 25.38 -8.79 -8.72
C VAL A 472 24.40 -8.04 -7.83
N LYS A 473 23.14 -7.89 -8.27
CA LYS A 473 22.10 -7.19 -7.49
C LYS A 473 21.81 -7.93 -6.18
N LYS A 474 21.63 -9.25 -6.25
CA LYS A 474 21.38 -10.10 -5.08
C LYS A 474 22.53 -10.08 -4.08
N MET A 475 23.78 -10.18 -4.54
CA MET A 475 24.93 -10.04 -3.64
C MET A 475 24.96 -8.67 -2.95
N GLY A 476 24.56 -7.60 -3.64
CA GLY A 476 24.42 -6.27 -3.04
C GLY A 476 23.42 -6.26 -1.88
N HIS A 477 22.20 -6.76 -2.10
CA HIS A 477 21.17 -6.84 -1.07
C HIS A 477 21.59 -7.71 0.12
N LEU A 478 22.21 -8.87 -0.14
CA LEU A 478 22.69 -9.77 0.91
C LEU A 478 23.83 -9.14 1.72
N THR A 479 24.73 -8.39 1.07
CA THR A 479 25.77 -7.61 1.74
C THR A 479 25.14 -6.58 2.65
N ASP A 480 24.16 -5.80 2.18
CA ASP A 480 23.46 -4.81 3.02
C ASP A 480 22.82 -5.43 4.26
N ALA A 481 22.26 -6.64 4.14
CA ALA A 481 21.71 -7.41 5.26
C ALA A 481 22.76 -7.75 6.33
N LEU A 482 23.90 -8.29 5.89
CA LEU A 482 25.03 -8.65 6.74
C LEU A 482 25.60 -7.41 7.45
N MET A 483 25.67 -6.28 6.73
CA MET A 483 26.11 -5.01 7.29
C MET A 483 25.15 -4.48 8.37
N LYS A 484 23.83 -4.59 8.17
CA LYS A 484 22.83 -4.21 9.18
C LYS A 484 22.99 -4.99 10.48
N ARG A 485 23.31 -6.29 10.42
CA ARG A 485 23.55 -7.14 11.61
C ARG A 485 25.00 -7.13 12.12
N ARG A 486 25.91 -6.41 11.44
CA ARG A 486 27.35 -6.36 11.76
C ARG A 486 28.02 -7.72 11.71
N ASP A 487 27.65 -8.52 10.72
CA ASP A 487 28.13 -9.88 10.57
C ASP A 487 29.58 -9.93 10.03
N PRO A 488 30.49 -10.71 10.62
CA PRO A 488 31.88 -10.80 10.17
C PRO A 488 32.05 -11.37 8.76
N ARG A 489 31.07 -12.11 8.23
CA ARG A 489 31.09 -12.66 6.86
C ARG A 489 31.05 -11.58 5.78
N THR A 490 30.68 -10.35 6.12
CA THR A 490 30.60 -9.20 5.20
C THR A 490 31.89 -9.05 4.37
N ASN A 491 33.07 -9.13 5.00
CA ASN A 491 34.34 -8.91 4.31
C ASN A 491 34.64 -10.02 3.29
N ASN A 492 34.36 -11.28 3.64
CA ASN A 492 34.54 -12.42 2.74
C ASN A 492 33.60 -12.33 1.53
N LEU A 493 32.35 -11.91 1.76
CA LEU A 493 31.38 -11.73 0.69
C LEU A 493 31.78 -10.58 -0.26
N LEU A 494 32.29 -9.47 0.28
CA LEU A 494 32.84 -8.36 -0.50
C LEU A 494 34.05 -8.78 -1.35
N GLU A 495 35.02 -9.50 -0.78
CA GLU A 495 36.18 -10.02 -1.52
C GLU A 495 35.76 -11.00 -2.63
N ARG A 496 34.81 -11.89 -2.33
CA ARG A 496 34.23 -12.82 -3.31
C ARG A 496 33.55 -12.07 -4.46
N TRP A 497 32.82 -11.01 -4.14
CA TRP A 497 32.12 -10.16 -5.11
C TRP A 497 33.08 -9.38 -6.00
N GLU A 498 34.13 -8.79 -5.43
CA GLU A 498 35.22 -8.14 -6.19
C GLU A 498 35.89 -9.11 -7.17
N LYS A 499 36.14 -10.36 -6.72
CA LYS A 499 36.72 -11.41 -7.56
C LYS A 499 35.79 -11.80 -8.70
N LEU A 500 34.50 -12.02 -8.44
CA LEU A 500 33.50 -12.34 -9.48
C LEU A 500 33.38 -11.21 -10.51
N LEU A 501 33.45 -9.95 -10.09
CA LEU A 501 33.42 -8.79 -10.98
C LEU A 501 34.69 -8.67 -11.84
N SER A 502 35.86 -8.99 -11.28
CA SER A 502 37.15 -8.94 -12.01
C SER A 502 37.30 -9.99 -13.13
N GLN A 503 36.46 -11.03 -13.12
CA GLN A 503 36.52 -12.16 -14.05
C GLN A 503 35.55 -12.02 -15.23
N GLN A 504 34.75 -10.95 -15.29
CA GLN A 504 33.73 -10.74 -16.33
C GLN A 504 34.29 -9.87 -17.47
N PRO A 505 33.89 -10.09 -18.74
CA PRO A 505 34.19 -9.17 -19.83
C PRO A 505 33.64 -7.76 -19.52
N PRO A 506 34.21 -6.69 -20.10
CA PRO A 506 33.87 -5.32 -19.75
C PRO A 506 32.48 -4.93 -20.26
N THR A 507 31.46 -5.33 -19.53
CA THR A 507 30.18 -4.63 -19.43
C THR A 507 29.62 -4.99 -18.07
N PRO A 508 29.28 -3.99 -17.25
CA PRO A 508 28.02 -3.26 -17.45
C PRO A 508 28.21 -1.74 -17.30
N SER A 509 27.21 -0.94 -17.69
CA SER A 509 27.24 0.53 -17.70
C SER A 509 28.00 1.14 -16.50
N ALA A 510 28.86 2.14 -16.73
CA ALA A 510 29.68 2.80 -15.69
C ALA A 510 28.87 3.17 -14.43
N LYS A 511 27.59 3.48 -14.63
CA LYS A 511 26.56 3.69 -13.61
C LYS A 511 26.41 2.55 -12.60
N ALA A 512 26.34 1.31 -13.05
CA ALA A 512 26.21 0.16 -12.16
C ALA A 512 27.45 -0.02 -11.29
N ILE A 513 28.64 0.33 -11.78
CA ILE A 513 29.90 0.27 -11.00
C ILE A 513 29.94 1.41 -9.97
N ASP A 514 29.59 2.63 -10.38
CA ASP A 514 29.61 3.80 -9.51
C ASP A 514 28.59 3.71 -8.37
N PHE A 515 27.38 3.19 -8.61
CA PHE A 515 26.40 2.93 -7.55
C PHE A 515 26.89 1.91 -6.53
N LYS A 516 27.61 0.87 -6.97
CA LYS A 516 28.21 -0.13 -6.07
C LYS A 516 29.33 0.46 -5.22
N LEU A 517 30.20 1.26 -5.83
CA LEU A 517 31.28 1.94 -5.11
C LEU A 517 30.70 2.91 -4.07
N ALA A 518 29.62 3.61 -4.41
CA ALA A 518 28.90 4.49 -3.49
C ALA A 518 28.30 3.72 -2.31
N ALA A 519 27.61 2.60 -2.57
CA ALA A 519 27.04 1.74 -1.55
C ALA A 519 28.13 1.18 -0.61
N SER A 520 29.25 0.70 -1.15
CA SER A 520 30.40 0.21 -0.37
C SER A 520 31.01 1.31 0.52
N CYS A 521 31.15 2.53 0.00
CA CYS A 521 31.59 3.67 0.81
C CYS A 521 30.64 3.93 1.99
N LEU A 522 29.32 3.96 1.75
CA LEU A 522 28.32 4.16 2.82
C LEU A 522 28.27 2.99 3.81
N GLY A 523 28.40 1.77 3.33
CA GLY A 523 28.48 0.59 4.15
C GLY A 523 29.68 0.66 5.11
N THR A 524 30.85 1.04 4.59
CA THR A 524 32.06 1.24 5.41
C THR A 524 31.81 2.27 6.51
N VAL A 525 31.18 3.40 6.17
CA VAL A 525 30.79 4.43 7.16
C VAL A 525 29.83 3.87 8.22
N LYS A 526 28.77 3.15 7.81
CA LYS A 526 27.79 2.55 8.74
C LYS A 526 28.41 1.51 9.67
N SER A 527 29.33 0.69 9.18
CA SER A 527 30.07 -0.27 10.00
C SER A 527 30.88 0.44 11.09
N LEU A 528 31.57 1.51 10.71
CA LEU A 528 32.36 2.32 11.64
C LEU A 528 31.50 3.12 12.63
N LEU A 529 30.25 3.45 12.27
CA LEU A 529 29.25 4.12 13.11
C LEU A 529 28.65 3.26 14.25
N SER A 530 29.03 1.99 14.37
CA SER A 530 28.52 1.08 15.39
C SER A 530 28.80 1.57 16.85
N PRO A 531 27.85 1.41 17.80
CA PRO A 531 28.11 1.59 19.24
C PRO A 531 29.29 0.76 19.76
N SER A 532 29.54 -0.43 19.20
CA SER A 532 30.69 -1.27 19.59
C SER A 532 32.04 -0.75 19.10
N SER A 533 32.06 0.17 18.12
CA SER A 533 33.27 0.82 17.62
C SER A 533 33.48 2.23 18.17
N GLN A 534 32.58 2.76 19.03
CA GLN A 534 32.73 4.11 19.61
C GLN A 534 34.05 4.32 20.38
N GLY A 535 34.66 3.24 20.90
CA GLY A 535 35.98 3.27 21.53
C GLY A 535 37.15 3.53 20.58
N SER A 536 36.99 3.32 19.27
CA SER A 536 38.05 3.45 18.26
C SER A 536 37.99 4.73 17.39
N TRP A 537 37.06 5.65 17.69
CA TRP A 537 36.88 6.86 16.89
C TRP A 537 37.98 7.88 17.16
N SER A 538 38.96 7.97 16.25
CA SER A 538 39.92 9.08 16.18
C SER A 538 39.40 10.19 15.26
N PRO A 539 39.81 11.46 15.46
CA PRO A 539 39.43 12.56 14.55
C PRO A 539 39.79 12.27 13.08
N GLN A 540 40.89 11.57 12.82
CA GLN A 540 41.30 11.15 11.49
C GLN A 540 40.33 10.14 10.88
N LEU A 541 39.85 9.17 11.67
CA LEU A 541 38.87 8.18 11.22
C LEU A 541 37.52 8.84 10.90
N VAL A 542 37.07 9.80 11.72
CA VAL A 542 35.83 10.55 11.45
C VAL A 542 35.95 11.37 10.16
N ALA A 543 37.08 12.05 9.95
CA ALA A 543 37.33 12.77 8.70
C ALA A 543 37.36 11.83 7.48
N GLN A 544 37.93 10.64 7.62
CA GLN A 544 37.91 9.60 6.59
C GLN A 544 36.47 9.14 6.28
N CYS A 545 35.65 8.90 7.29
CA CYS A 545 34.24 8.53 7.11
C CYS A 545 33.43 9.62 6.41
N ILE A 546 33.63 10.89 6.78
CA ILE A 546 32.98 12.03 6.09
C ILE A 546 33.40 12.07 4.61
N ASN A 547 34.69 11.87 4.31
CA ASN A 547 35.18 11.82 2.93
C ASN A 547 34.59 10.64 2.13
N LEU A 548 34.41 9.47 2.76
CA LEU A 548 33.76 8.33 2.11
C LEU A 548 32.27 8.60 1.82
N ALA A 549 31.54 9.20 2.76
CA ALA A 549 30.15 9.61 2.54
C ALA A 549 30.06 10.63 1.39
N GLN A 550 30.94 11.64 1.35
CA GLN A 550 31.00 12.61 0.24
C GLN A 550 31.36 11.96 -1.09
N LYS A 551 32.25 10.97 -1.10
CA LYS A 551 32.58 10.19 -2.30
C LYS A 551 31.34 9.44 -2.82
N ALA A 552 30.58 8.80 -1.94
CA ALA A 552 29.33 8.13 -2.30
C ALA A 552 28.32 9.11 -2.92
N ARG A 553 28.14 10.27 -2.28
CA ARG A 553 27.27 11.34 -2.79
C ARG A 553 27.64 11.80 -4.19
N ARG A 554 28.93 12.08 -4.45
CA ARG A 554 29.40 12.46 -5.79
C ARG A 554 29.09 11.41 -6.86
N LEU A 555 29.18 10.13 -6.51
CA LEU A 555 28.85 9.02 -7.41
C LEU A 555 27.33 8.93 -7.66
N TYR A 556 26.49 9.12 -6.64
CA TYR A 556 25.03 9.18 -6.84
C TYR A 556 24.61 10.41 -7.65
N GLN A 557 25.20 11.56 -7.39
CA GLN A 557 24.95 12.82 -8.12
C GLN A 557 25.38 12.72 -9.59
N LYS A 558 26.51 12.06 -9.87
CA LYS A 558 26.98 11.78 -11.25
C LYS A 558 25.89 11.14 -12.10
N HIS A 559 25.10 10.24 -11.53
CA HIS A 559 24.01 9.53 -12.22
C HIS A 559 22.61 10.04 -11.85
N LYS A 560 22.50 11.24 -11.26
CA LYS A 560 21.24 11.88 -10.84
C LYS A 560 20.35 10.99 -9.96
N ASN A 561 20.94 10.14 -9.14
CA ASN A 561 20.22 9.32 -8.19
C ASN A 561 19.96 10.10 -6.89
N ILE A 562 18.96 10.98 -6.96
CA ILE A 562 18.60 11.92 -5.89
C ILE A 562 18.22 11.18 -4.60
N THR A 563 17.52 10.04 -4.72
CA THR A 563 17.09 9.22 -3.58
C THR A 563 18.27 8.69 -2.77
N GLU A 564 19.26 8.09 -3.45
CA GLU A 564 20.44 7.56 -2.76
C GLU A 564 21.42 8.65 -2.29
N ASP A 565 21.51 9.78 -3.00
CA ASP A 565 22.26 10.95 -2.51
C ASP A 565 21.65 11.52 -1.21
N ALA A 566 20.33 11.64 -1.13
CA ALA A 566 19.65 12.10 0.08
C ALA A 566 19.84 11.14 1.27
N LYS A 567 19.77 9.82 1.02
CA LYS A 567 20.10 8.79 2.04
C LYS A 567 21.56 8.89 2.50
N ALA A 568 22.50 9.07 1.57
CA ALA A 568 23.90 9.29 1.87
C ALA A 568 24.12 10.54 2.74
N LEU A 569 23.37 11.61 2.47
CA LEU A 569 23.40 12.86 3.22
C LEU A 569 22.91 12.67 4.66
N SER A 570 21.83 11.91 4.85
CA SER A 570 21.32 11.53 6.18
C SER A 570 22.37 10.78 7.01
N VAL A 571 23.08 9.83 6.39
CA VAL A 571 24.19 9.09 7.05
C VAL A 571 25.31 10.04 7.45
N GLN A 572 25.68 10.98 6.58
CA GLN A 572 26.69 11.99 6.85
C GLN A 572 26.31 12.88 8.04
N ALA A 573 25.07 13.38 8.09
CA ALA A 573 24.57 14.19 9.19
C ALA A 573 24.60 13.42 10.53
N THR A 574 24.12 12.18 10.53
CA THR A 574 24.12 11.31 11.72
C THR A 574 25.54 11.02 12.23
N LEU A 575 26.51 10.83 11.33
CA LEU A 575 27.92 10.68 11.68
C LEU A 575 28.48 11.94 12.36
N MET A 576 28.20 13.12 11.80
CA MET A 576 28.63 14.40 12.37
C MET A 576 28.05 14.59 13.77
N PHE A 577 26.77 14.22 13.98
CA PHE A 577 26.14 14.26 15.29
C PHE A 577 26.83 13.34 16.31
N TYR A 578 27.05 12.06 16.01
CA TYR A 578 27.74 11.20 16.97
C TYR A 578 29.17 11.65 17.27
N ALA A 579 29.88 12.15 16.26
CA ALA A 579 31.21 12.74 16.45
C ALA A 579 31.17 13.99 17.34
N SER A 580 30.14 14.83 17.19
CA SER A 580 29.95 16.01 18.04
C SER A 580 29.74 15.63 19.50
N GLN A 581 28.96 14.58 19.79
CA GLN A 581 28.78 14.05 21.15
C GLN A 581 30.09 13.51 21.73
N ARG A 582 30.88 12.79 20.93
CA ARG A 582 32.13 12.15 21.38
C ARG A 582 33.24 13.14 21.71
N TYR A 583 33.35 14.22 20.94
CA TYR A 583 34.40 15.23 21.06
C TYR A 583 33.91 16.57 21.65
N SER A 584 32.62 16.65 22.03
CA SER A 584 31.99 17.88 22.52
C SER A 584 32.20 19.08 21.58
N SER A 585 31.99 18.87 20.27
CA SER A 585 32.23 19.89 19.23
C SER A 585 30.93 20.54 18.76
N GLU A 586 30.75 21.83 19.07
CA GLU A 586 29.58 22.60 18.62
C GLU A 586 29.52 22.80 17.10
N ASP A 587 30.66 22.98 16.44
CA ASP A 587 30.72 23.15 14.99
C ASP A 587 30.21 21.91 14.25
N LEU A 588 30.59 20.71 14.72
CA LEU A 588 30.09 19.44 14.16
C LEU A 588 28.59 19.26 14.42
N LEU A 589 28.10 19.69 15.57
CA LEU A 589 26.67 19.66 15.88
C LEU A 589 25.88 20.59 14.95
N ARG A 590 26.33 21.84 14.77
CA ARG A 590 25.71 22.79 13.84
C ARG A 590 25.72 22.27 12.39
N ALA A 591 26.86 21.75 11.93
CA ALA A 591 26.98 21.17 10.60
C ALA A 591 26.05 19.94 10.42
N SER A 592 25.88 19.10 11.45
CA SER A 592 24.95 17.96 11.39
C SER A 592 23.51 18.39 11.19
N ILE A 593 23.13 19.51 11.80
CA ILE A 593 21.81 20.12 11.72
C ILE A 593 21.54 20.71 10.34
N GLU A 594 22.44 21.57 9.83
CA GLU A 594 22.32 22.17 8.49
C GLU A 594 22.26 21.08 7.40
N THR A 595 23.06 20.03 7.57
CA THR A 595 23.07 18.86 6.67
C THR A 595 21.76 18.08 6.74
N MET A 596 21.15 17.95 7.93
CA MET A 596 19.86 17.28 8.09
C MET A 596 18.70 18.11 7.56
N ASP A 597 18.72 19.44 7.68
CA ASP A 597 17.70 20.31 7.08
C ASP A 597 17.67 20.15 5.55
N THR A 598 18.86 20.15 4.92
CA THR A 598 19.01 19.85 3.49
C THR A 598 18.48 18.45 3.13
N THR A 599 18.68 17.48 4.02
CA THR A 599 18.19 16.10 3.84
C THR A 599 16.67 16.03 3.87
N VAL A 600 16.02 16.73 4.82
CA VAL A 600 14.56 16.81 4.94
C VAL A 600 13.97 17.42 3.68
N GLU A 601 14.53 18.52 3.17
CA GLU A 601 14.09 19.15 1.92
C GLU A 601 14.23 18.20 0.72
N ALA A 602 15.36 17.49 0.61
CA ALA A 602 15.56 16.49 -0.45
C ALA A 602 14.51 15.36 -0.38
N PHE A 603 14.18 14.86 0.81
CA PHE A 603 13.13 13.83 0.96
C PHE A 603 11.72 14.37 0.71
N ARG A 604 11.42 15.63 1.01
CA ARG A 604 10.15 16.29 0.66
C ARG A 604 9.99 16.40 -0.86
N LEU A 605 11.05 16.73 -1.58
CA LEU A 605 11.06 16.74 -3.05
C LEU A 605 10.86 15.34 -3.66
N LEU A 606 11.31 14.30 -2.96
CA LEU A 606 11.11 12.90 -3.35
C LEU A 606 9.75 12.32 -2.94
N ASP A 607 8.89 13.08 -2.25
CA ASP A 607 7.60 12.64 -1.70
C ASP A 607 7.66 11.38 -0.82
N SER A 608 8.81 11.14 -0.18
CA SER A 608 9.00 9.97 0.67
C SER A 608 8.64 10.30 2.11
N LYS A 609 7.37 10.15 2.48
CA LYS A 609 6.85 10.45 3.83
C LYS A 609 7.62 9.73 4.94
N ALA A 610 7.94 8.45 4.74
CA ALA A 610 8.74 7.68 5.70
C ALA A 610 10.14 8.28 5.93
N MET A 611 10.80 8.73 4.86
CA MET A 611 12.13 9.33 4.94
C MET A 611 12.08 10.74 5.54
N VAL A 612 11.05 11.53 5.20
CA VAL A 612 10.78 12.83 5.83
C VAL A 612 10.59 12.67 7.33
N SER A 613 9.75 11.72 7.76
CA SER A 613 9.55 11.44 9.18
C SER A 613 10.85 11.06 9.89
N SER A 614 11.63 10.13 9.30
CA SER A 614 12.89 9.71 9.91
C SER A 614 13.90 10.86 10.02
N ALA A 615 14.05 11.67 8.97
CA ALA A 615 14.99 12.79 8.95
C ALA A 615 14.57 13.92 9.91
N THR A 616 13.28 14.25 9.98
CA THR A 616 12.74 15.26 10.91
C THR A 616 12.83 14.81 12.36
N TYR A 617 12.61 13.53 12.65
CA TYR A 617 12.89 12.95 13.97
C TYR A 617 14.37 13.12 14.36
N TRP A 618 15.30 12.76 13.49
CA TRP A 618 16.73 12.96 13.77
C TRP A 618 17.10 14.43 13.91
N ARG A 619 16.46 15.32 13.15
CA ARG A 619 16.60 16.76 13.32
C ARG A 619 16.15 17.23 14.70
N ALA A 620 15.05 16.69 15.22
CA ALA A 620 14.57 16.94 16.58
C ALA A 620 15.59 16.47 17.63
N VAL A 621 16.17 15.27 17.45
CA VAL A 621 17.24 14.74 18.32
C VAL A 621 18.45 15.69 18.32
N PHE A 622 18.89 16.13 17.14
CA PHE A 622 20.06 17.02 17.05
C PHE A 622 19.79 18.38 17.70
N ALA A 623 18.61 18.96 17.46
CA ALA A 623 18.16 20.22 18.06
C ALA A 623 18.10 20.13 19.59
N PHE A 624 17.57 19.03 20.12
CA PHE A 624 17.50 18.78 21.56
C PHE A 624 18.87 18.79 22.22
N HIS A 625 19.88 18.18 21.59
CA HIS A 625 21.26 18.18 22.07
C HIS A 625 22.00 19.50 21.86
N GLN A 626 21.53 20.37 20.96
CA GLN A 626 22.03 21.74 20.81
C GLN A 626 21.50 22.67 21.93
N ASN A 627 20.58 22.19 22.76
CA ASN A 627 19.79 23.01 23.68
C ASN A 627 18.97 24.08 22.93
N ASP A 628 18.46 23.75 21.74
CA ASP A 628 17.41 24.57 21.11
C ASP A 628 16.17 24.63 22.02
N SER A 629 15.32 25.63 21.80
CA SER A 629 14.06 25.77 22.56
C SER A 629 13.22 24.50 22.45
N ALA A 630 12.59 24.08 23.56
CA ALA A 630 11.73 22.91 23.59
C ALA A 630 10.61 23.00 22.53
N GLU A 631 10.12 24.20 22.23
CA GLU A 631 9.09 24.45 21.22
C GLU A 631 9.57 24.11 19.82
N ALA A 632 10.84 24.41 19.49
CA ALA A 632 11.43 24.04 18.21
C ALA A 632 11.58 22.52 18.07
N VAL A 633 12.06 21.84 19.12
CA VAL A 633 12.15 20.37 19.15
C VAL A 633 10.76 19.76 18.97
N MET A 634 9.76 20.30 19.67
CA MET A 634 8.38 19.84 19.57
C MET A 634 7.81 20.02 18.15
N GLN A 635 8.12 21.13 17.49
CA GLN A 635 7.70 21.37 16.11
C GLN A 635 8.30 20.34 15.15
N TYR A 636 9.58 19.98 15.29
CA TYR A 636 10.20 18.93 14.47
C TYR A 636 9.59 17.55 14.73
N LEU A 637 9.26 17.22 15.99
CA LEU A 637 8.54 15.98 16.32
C LEU A 637 7.14 15.97 15.68
N LEU A 638 6.43 17.09 15.71
CA LEU A 638 5.11 17.22 15.09
C LEU A 638 5.18 17.03 13.58
N GLU A 639 6.19 17.58 12.91
CA GLU A 639 6.44 17.35 11.49
C GLU A 639 6.71 15.86 11.20
N ALA A 640 7.49 15.19 12.06
CA ALA A 640 7.79 13.77 11.93
C ALA A 640 6.54 12.89 12.09
N GLU A 641 5.69 13.21 13.08
CA GLU A 641 4.43 12.52 13.34
C GLU A 641 3.40 12.78 12.22
N THR A 642 3.30 14.01 11.73
CA THR A 642 2.39 14.36 10.62
C THR A 642 2.73 13.56 9.38
N ALA A 643 4.03 13.47 9.01
CA ALA A 643 4.45 12.67 7.88
C ALA A 643 4.08 11.18 8.02
N ARG A 644 4.17 10.60 9.23
CA ARG A 644 3.75 9.22 9.51
C ARG A 644 2.24 9.05 9.47
N ASN A 645 1.50 10.00 10.04
CA ASN A 645 0.06 9.97 10.02
C ASN A 645 -0.49 10.07 8.58
N ASP A 646 0.12 10.90 7.73
CA ASP A 646 -0.25 11.01 6.31
C ASP A 646 -0.01 9.72 5.52
N GLU A 647 1.07 8.99 5.84
CA GLU A 647 1.34 7.66 5.28
C GLU A 647 0.30 6.64 5.77
N ARG A 648 -0.02 6.68 7.07
CA ARG A 648 -0.97 5.80 7.75
C ARG A 648 -2.40 5.99 7.24
N VAL A 649 -2.83 7.22 6.97
CA VAL A 649 -4.18 7.51 6.43
C VAL A 649 -4.34 6.93 5.02
N GLU A 650 -3.30 6.96 4.18
CA GLU A 650 -3.37 6.38 2.83
C GLU A 650 -3.55 4.87 2.81
N VAL A 651 -3.03 4.17 3.83
CA VAL A 651 -3.21 2.73 3.99
C VAL A 651 -4.68 2.34 4.20
N ALA A 652 -5.57 3.28 4.57
CA ALA A 652 -7.01 3.06 4.60
C ALA A 652 -7.61 2.66 3.24
N MET A 653 -6.88 2.89 2.13
CA MET A 653 -7.28 2.44 0.80
C MET A 653 -7.22 0.92 0.63
N LEU A 654 -6.36 0.25 1.40
CA LEU A 654 -6.32 -1.21 1.44
C LEU A 654 -7.62 -1.74 2.06
N GLY A 655 -8.06 -2.94 1.65
CA GLY A 655 -9.29 -3.55 2.20
C GLY A 655 -9.29 -3.60 3.74
N ARG A 656 -10.48 -3.73 4.37
CA ARG A 656 -10.64 -3.51 5.83
C ARG A 656 -9.57 -4.15 6.72
N LEU A 657 -9.33 -5.44 6.55
CA LEU A 657 -8.37 -6.18 7.38
C LEU A 657 -6.92 -5.86 6.99
N ASP A 658 -6.62 -5.78 5.69
CA ASP A 658 -5.29 -5.43 5.18
C ASP A 658 -4.88 -4.02 5.68
N GLY A 659 -5.77 -3.05 5.54
CA GLY A 659 -5.56 -1.67 5.97
C GLY A 659 -5.38 -1.56 7.48
N LEU A 660 -6.17 -2.28 8.28
CA LEU A 660 -6.00 -2.35 9.74
C LEU A 660 -4.63 -2.91 10.10
N THR A 661 -4.28 -4.07 9.54
CA THR A 661 -3.05 -4.79 9.85
C THR A 661 -1.82 -3.95 9.50
N GLN A 662 -1.84 -3.29 8.34
CA GLN A 662 -0.76 -2.38 7.96
C GLN A 662 -0.67 -1.17 8.88
N LYS A 663 -1.79 -0.53 9.25
CA LYS A 663 -1.76 0.61 10.18
C LYS A 663 -1.23 0.20 11.55
N GLN A 664 -1.57 -0.99 12.04
CA GLN A 664 -1.00 -1.53 13.28
C GLN A 664 0.50 -1.74 13.16
N ARG A 665 1.00 -2.32 12.05
CA ARG A 665 2.44 -2.49 11.80
C ARG A 665 3.18 -1.16 11.77
N MET A 666 2.62 -0.16 11.09
CA MET A 666 3.21 1.19 11.04
C MET A 666 3.24 1.86 12.42
N THR A 667 2.17 1.72 13.20
CA THR A 667 2.09 2.31 14.54
C THR A 667 3.07 1.61 15.49
N ALA A 668 3.21 0.29 15.36
CA ALA A 668 4.13 -0.55 16.13
C ALA A 668 5.61 -0.43 15.72
N ASP A 669 5.93 0.31 14.65
CA ASP A 669 7.30 0.49 14.17
C ASP A 669 8.16 1.18 15.26
N PRO A 670 9.31 0.59 15.66
CA PRO A 670 10.15 1.18 16.71
C PRO A 670 10.66 2.59 16.40
N SER A 671 10.83 2.95 15.13
CA SER A 671 11.21 4.31 14.74
C SER A 671 10.09 5.32 14.97
N ASN A 672 8.84 4.88 14.81
CA ASN A 672 7.66 5.71 15.07
C ASN A 672 7.45 5.91 16.59
N LEU A 673 7.59 4.84 17.38
CA LEU A 673 7.47 4.90 18.85
C LEU A 673 8.43 5.91 19.50
N LYS A 674 9.65 6.03 18.97
CA LYS A 674 10.66 6.98 19.46
C LYS A 674 10.22 8.45 19.35
N ILE A 675 9.39 8.79 18.36
CA ILE A 675 8.83 10.13 18.21
C ILE A 675 7.96 10.45 19.44
N PHE A 676 7.06 9.52 19.80
CA PHE A 676 6.18 9.67 20.95
C PHE A 676 6.93 9.65 22.28
N GLU A 677 7.88 8.72 22.46
CA GLU A 677 8.71 8.64 23.68
C GLU A 677 9.44 9.96 23.94
N MET A 678 10.06 10.55 22.91
CA MET A 678 10.74 11.84 23.02
C MET A 678 9.76 12.99 23.29
N ALA A 679 8.59 13.00 22.64
CA ALA A 679 7.55 13.98 22.90
C ALA A 679 7.03 13.91 24.34
N PHE A 680 6.82 12.72 24.89
CA PHE A 680 6.39 12.51 26.27
C PHE A 680 7.44 13.00 27.27
N GLN A 681 8.71 12.66 27.05
CA GLN A 681 9.83 13.13 27.87
C GLN A 681 9.92 14.65 27.86
N LEU A 682 9.78 15.28 26.68
CA LEU A 682 9.84 16.73 26.53
C LEU A 682 8.66 17.42 27.22
N CYS A 683 7.43 16.96 26.98
CA CYS A 683 6.24 17.52 27.64
C CYS A 683 6.33 17.40 29.17
N ARG A 684 6.82 16.27 29.68
CA ARG A 684 7.00 16.06 31.12
C ARG A 684 8.06 17.02 31.69
N ARG A 685 9.19 17.19 30.99
CA ARG A 685 10.29 18.07 31.43
C ARG A 685 9.85 19.53 31.54
N GLU A 686 9.07 20.00 30.57
CA GLU A 686 8.59 21.39 30.52
C GLU A 686 7.25 21.61 31.27
N GLY A 687 6.59 20.54 31.73
CA GLY A 687 5.30 20.62 32.41
C GLY A 687 4.10 20.88 31.48
N TRP A 688 4.23 20.56 30.18
CA TRP A 688 3.20 20.77 29.16
C TRP A 688 2.13 19.68 29.17
N VAL A 689 1.35 19.59 30.25
CA VAL A 689 0.36 18.52 30.46
C VAL A 689 -0.73 18.49 29.39
N GLU A 690 -1.17 19.65 28.90
CA GLU A 690 -2.17 19.71 27.81
C GLU A 690 -1.61 19.14 26.49
N GLN A 691 -0.36 19.46 26.15
CA GLN A 691 0.27 18.91 24.96
C GLN A 691 0.56 17.42 25.14
N LEU A 692 0.90 16.97 26.35
CA LEU A 692 1.06 15.55 26.67
C LEU A 692 -0.22 14.76 26.37
N TRP A 693 -1.40 15.32 26.66
CA TRP A 693 -2.68 14.71 26.27
C TRP A 693 -2.77 14.50 24.76
N GLU A 694 -2.51 15.54 23.97
CA GLU A 694 -2.60 15.47 22.51
C GLU A 694 -1.65 14.39 21.95
N TRP A 695 -0.41 14.35 22.45
CA TRP A 695 0.56 13.33 22.05
C TRP A 695 0.17 11.92 22.47
N LEU A 696 -0.44 11.75 23.66
CA LEU A 696 -0.91 10.46 24.13
C LEU A 696 -2.08 9.93 23.29
N GLN A 697 -3.02 10.80 22.92
CA GLN A 697 -4.12 10.41 22.02
C GLN A 697 -3.64 10.11 20.59
N LYS A 698 -2.53 10.71 20.15
CA LYS A 698 -1.88 10.39 18.86
C LYS A 698 -1.18 9.04 18.86
N SER A 699 -0.66 8.57 20.00
CA SER A 699 0.13 7.35 20.06
C SER A 699 -0.70 6.06 20.20
N LYS A 700 -1.97 6.16 20.65
CA LYS A 700 -2.76 4.99 21.10
C LYS A 700 -3.86 4.55 20.15
N ALA A 701 -3.93 3.25 19.87
CA ALA A 701 -5.05 2.57 19.20
C ALA A 701 -5.60 3.32 17.97
N ARG A 702 -4.70 3.92 17.17
CA ARG A 702 -5.08 4.79 16.04
C ARG A 702 -5.77 4.00 14.95
N SER A 703 -5.35 2.75 14.75
CA SER A 703 -5.89 1.89 13.70
C SER A 703 -7.33 1.47 14.01
N LEU A 704 -7.66 1.21 15.28
CA LEU A 704 -9.04 0.99 15.74
C LEU A 704 -9.91 2.23 15.51
N SER A 705 -9.46 3.42 15.95
CA SER A 705 -10.21 4.66 15.78
C SER A 705 -10.52 4.96 14.32
N ASP A 706 -9.57 4.75 13.41
CA ASP A 706 -9.77 4.92 11.98
C ASP A 706 -10.89 4.04 11.43
N LEU A 707 -10.93 2.76 11.81
CA LEU A 707 -11.98 1.84 11.35
C LEU A 707 -13.37 2.26 11.86
N LEU A 708 -13.44 2.68 13.12
CA LEU A 708 -14.66 3.23 13.70
C LEU A 708 -15.08 4.54 12.99
N GLY A 709 -14.09 5.34 12.57
CA GLY A 709 -14.25 6.58 11.82
C GLY A 709 -14.87 6.39 10.44
N LEU A 710 -14.44 5.36 9.70
CA LEU A 710 -15.00 5.04 8.37
C LEU A 710 -16.53 4.86 8.38
N ARG A 711 -17.09 4.46 9.53
CA ARG A 711 -18.53 4.24 9.76
C ARG A 711 -19.12 5.18 10.80
N ALA A 712 -18.42 6.26 11.11
CA ALA A 712 -18.88 7.18 12.11
C ALA A 712 -20.15 7.90 11.61
N LEU A 713 -21.20 7.86 12.43
CA LEU A 713 -22.41 8.63 12.19
C LEU A 713 -22.08 10.11 12.30
N ILE A 714 -22.40 10.87 11.25
CA ILE A 714 -22.24 12.33 11.25
C ILE A 714 -23.29 12.93 12.20
N PRO A 715 -22.88 13.70 13.22
CA PRO A 715 -23.80 14.32 14.17
C PRO A 715 -24.90 15.16 13.48
N GLY A 716 -26.10 15.14 14.06
CA GLY A 716 -27.26 15.85 13.50
C GLY A 716 -27.04 17.36 13.33
N TYR A 717 -26.27 18.00 14.21
CA TYR A 717 -25.93 19.42 14.08
C TYR A 717 -25.02 19.70 12.88
N LEU A 718 -24.00 18.86 12.62
CA LEU A 718 -23.15 19.00 11.43
C LEU A 718 -23.97 18.75 10.17
N ARG A 719 -24.87 17.76 10.16
CA ARG A 719 -25.78 17.55 9.03
C ARG A 719 -26.66 18.78 8.78
N ALA A 720 -27.21 19.39 9.82
CA ALA A 720 -28.01 20.61 9.70
C ALA A 720 -27.19 21.78 9.14
N GLU A 721 -25.94 21.95 9.59
CA GLU A 721 -25.01 22.96 9.06
C GLU A 721 -24.65 22.70 7.59
N ILE A 722 -24.40 21.45 7.20
CA ILE A 722 -24.16 21.05 5.80
C ILE A 722 -25.39 21.35 4.95
N MET A 723 -26.58 21.00 5.41
CA MET A 723 -27.84 21.24 4.67
C MET A 723 -28.17 22.73 4.53
N ALA A 724 -27.65 23.59 5.42
CA ALA A 724 -27.84 25.03 5.35
C ALA A 724 -27.00 25.71 4.25
N ASP A 725 -25.90 25.08 3.82
CA ASP A 725 -25.04 25.54 2.72
C ASP A 725 -25.25 24.66 1.48
N ALA A 726 -25.81 25.26 0.41
CA ALA A 726 -26.16 24.52 -0.81
C ALA A 726 -24.95 23.86 -1.50
N GLU A 727 -23.77 24.49 -1.46
CA GLU A 727 -22.58 23.96 -2.10
C GLU A 727 -21.93 22.88 -1.23
N ALA A 728 -21.85 23.10 0.08
CA ALA A 728 -21.37 22.07 1.02
C ALA A 728 -22.25 20.81 0.95
N ASN A 729 -23.58 20.96 0.87
CA ASN A 729 -24.50 19.85 0.70
C ASN A 729 -24.31 19.12 -0.65
N ARG A 730 -24.10 19.87 -1.75
CA ARG A 730 -23.82 19.27 -3.07
C ARG A 730 -22.55 18.41 -3.04
N LEU A 731 -21.48 18.94 -2.45
CA LEU A 731 -20.20 18.23 -2.31
C LEU A 731 -20.32 17.02 -1.38
N PHE A 732 -21.09 17.12 -0.30
CA PHE A 732 -21.37 16.02 0.63
C PHE A 732 -22.09 14.86 -0.08
N VAL A 733 -23.17 15.16 -0.81
CA VAL A 733 -23.94 14.15 -1.56
C VAL A 733 -23.12 13.50 -2.68
N GLN A 734 -22.31 14.27 -3.38
CA GLN A 734 -21.41 13.73 -4.42
C GLN A 734 -20.40 12.74 -3.83
N GLU A 735 -19.88 13.03 -2.64
CA GLU A 735 -18.93 12.13 -1.98
C GLU A 735 -19.59 10.84 -1.52
N GLU A 736 -20.79 10.90 -0.93
CA GLU A 736 -21.55 9.70 -0.58
C GLU A 736 -21.82 8.82 -1.82
N ALA A 737 -22.16 9.43 -2.96
CA ALA A 737 -22.37 8.72 -4.21
C ALA A 737 -21.08 8.06 -4.73
N LEU A 738 -19.93 8.74 -4.66
CA LEU A 738 -18.63 8.17 -5.05
C LEU A 738 -18.20 7.03 -4.14
N LEU A 739 -18.35 7.18 -2.82
CA LEU A 739 -18.07 6.12 -1.86
C LEU A 739 -18.93 4.88 -2.12
N GLN A 740 -20.21 5.07 -2.44
CA GLN A 740 -21.13 4.00 -2.80
C GLN A 740 -20.73 3.32 -4.12
N ALA A 741 -20.35 4.10 -5.14
CA ALA A 741 -19.86 3.56 -6.41
C ALA A 741 -18.58 2.74 -6.23
N ILE A 742 -17.60 3.24 -5.48
CA ILE A 742 -16.35 2.52 -5.17
C ILE A 742 -16.63 1.17 -4.50
N ALA A 743 -17.58 1.15 -3.55
CA ALA A 743 -17.96 -0.05 -2.82
C ALA A 743 -18.60 -1.12 -3.73
N GLN A 744 -19.32 -0.70 -4.78
CA GLN A 744 -20.04 -1.59 -5.71
C GLN A 744 -19.22 -1.98 -6.95
N SER A 745 -18.19 -1.20 -7.29
CA SER A 745 -17.34 -1.43 -8.47
C SER A 745 -16.35 -2.58 -8.29
N GLN A 746 -16.02 -3.22 -9.42
CA GLN A 746 -14.91 -4.17 -9.52
C GLN A 746 -13.56 -3.44 -9.36
N ALA A 747 -12.51 -4.16 -8.97
CA ALA A 747 -11.20 -3.57 -8.66
C ALA A 747 -10.63 -2.71 -9.81
N ALA A 748 -10.80 -3.14 -11.06
CA ALA A 748 -10.34 -2.41 -12.25
C ALA A 748 -11.03 -1.04 -12.46
N GLU A 749 -12.25 -0.87 -11.96
CA GLU A 749 -13.06 0.36 -12.11
C GLU A 749 -12.92 1.30 -10.89
N ARG A 750 -12.35 0.83 -9.78
CA ARG A 750 -12.22 1.64 -8.56
C ARG A 750 -11.23 2.79 -8.69
N LEU A 751 -10.19 2.66 -9.53
CA LEU A 751 -9.16 3.69 -9.68
C LEU A 751 -9.73 5.06 -10.11
N PRO A 752 -10.46 5.17 -11.24
CA PRO A 752 -11.02 6.46 -11.66
C PRO A 752 -12.00 7.03 -10.61
N LEU A 753 -12.80 6.18 -9.97
CA LEU A 753 -13.72 6.63 -8.90
C LEU A 753 -12.98 7.15 -7.67
N ARG A 754 -11.89 6.50 -7.26
CA ARG A 754 -11.04 6.97 -6.16
C ARG A 754 -10.30 8.25 -6.50
N ASN A 755 -9.92 8.44 -7.77
CA ASN A 755 -9.36 9.70 -8.22
C ASN A 755 -10.38 10.84 -8.11
N GLN A 756 -11.61 10.61 -8.59
CA GLN A 756 -12.71 11.57 -8.45
C GLN A 756 -12.98 11.90 -6.97
N LEU A 757 -12.99 10.88 -6.10
CA LEU A 757 -13.14 11.08 -4.66
C LEU A 757 -11.99 11.91 -4.07
N HIS A 758 -10.75 11.66 -4.48
CA HIS A 758 -9.59 12.41 -4.02
C HIS A 758 -9.70 13.90 -4.39
N LEU A 759 -10.01 14.19 -5.65
CA LEU A 759 -10.19 15.56 -6.14
C LEU A 759 -11.36 16.27 -5.44
N LEU A 760 -12.47 15.56 -5.19
CA LEU A 760 -13.61 16.09 -4.45
C LEU A 760 -13.24 16.42 -3.00
N GLN A 761 -12.52 15.53 -2.31
CA GLN A 761 -12.06 15.75 -0.94
C GLN A 761 -11.03 16.88 -0.84
N GLN A 762 -10.25 17.17 -1.89
CA GLN A 762 -9.42 18.38 -1.92
C GLN A 762 -10.29 19.65 -1.93
N GLN A 763 -11.40 19.66 -2.67
CA GLN A 763 -12.34 20.79 -2.68
C GLN A 763 -13.01 20.98 -1.30
N TRP A 764 -13.28 19.89 -0.57
CA TRP A 764 -13.88 19.95 0.78
C TRP A 764 -13.08 20.79 1.77
N ARG A 765 -11.75 20.83 1.65
CA ARG A 765 -10.86 21.55 2.57
C ARG A 765 -11.16 23.06 2.66
N GLN A 766 -11.91 23.60 1.71
CA GLN A 766 -12.34 24.99 1.70
C GLN A 766 -13.56 25.25 2.62
N TYR A 767 -14.24 24.21 3.10
CA TYR A 767 -15.46 24.29 3.92
C TYR A 767 -15.24 23.69 5.31
N SER A 768 -15.26 24.51 6.36
CA SER A 768 -14.97 24.09 7.74
C SER A 768 -15.90 22.98 8.27
N VAL A 769 -17.17 22.96 7.83
CA VAL A 769 -18.14 21.93 8.23
C VAL A 769 -17.80 20.57 7.62
N LEU A 770 -17.34 20.53 6.36
CA LEU A 770 -16.91 19.31 5.68
C LEU A 770 -15.53 18.84 6.19
N ASP A 771 -14.68 19.76 6.60
CA ASP A 771 -13.42 19.44 7.28
C ASP A 771 -13.69 18.75 8.64
N SER A 772 -14.71 19.22 9.37
CA SER A 772 -15.15 18.57 10.62
C SER A 772 -15.68 17.14 10.38
N VAL A 773 -16.40 16.91 9.27
CA VAL A 773 -16.81 15.56 8.83
C VAL A 773 -15.60 14.69 8.51
N THR A 774 -14.61 15.25 7.81
CA THR A 774 -13.37 14.56 7.44
C THR A 774 -12.58 14.16 8.69
N ALA A 775 -12.49 15.03 9.69
CA ALA A 775 -11.85 14.73 10.97
C ALA A 775 -12.52 13.56 11.71
N ILE A 776 -13.86 13.47 11.66
CA ILE A 776 -14.60 12.34 12.23
C ILE A 776 -14.28 11.04 11.50
N ARG A 777 -14.24 11.07 10.16
CA ARG A 777 -13.98 9.88 9.32
C ARG A 777 -12.54 9.39 9.40
N ASN A 778 -11.58 10.31 9.47
CA ASN A 778 -10.16 10.01 9.68
C ASN A 778 -9.83 9.76 11.16
N ALA A 779 -10.85 9.80 12.02
CA ALA A 779 -10.73 9.61 13.45
C ALA A 779 -9.59 10.43 14.06
N THR A 780 -9.52 11.72 13.74
CA THR A 780 -8.52 12.64 14.30
C THR A 780 -8.51 12.51 15.83
N PRO A 781 -7.33 12.40 16.48
CA PRO A 781 -7.25 12.26 17.93
C PRO A 781 -8.06 13.35 18.62
N ALA A 782 -8.86 12.96 19.62
CA ALA A 782 -9.70 13.88 20.35
C ALA A 782 -8.85 14.86 21.18
N SER A 783 -8.82 16.11 20.72
CA SER A 783 -8.20 17.19 21.51
C SER A 783 -9.00 17.49 22.78
N LEU A 784 -8.36 18.10 23.77
CA LEU A 784 -9.04 18.51 25.02
C LEU A 784 -10.24 19.44 24.73
N GLU A 785 -10.09 20.36 23.78
CA GLU A 785 -11.16 21.28 23.39
C GLU A 785 -12.35 20.55 22.76
N GLN A 786 -12.08 19.65 21.81
CA GLN A 786 -13.11 18.83 21.17
C GLN A 786 -13.84 17.95 22.18
N LEU A 787 -13.10 17.39 23.15
CA LEU A 787 -13.66 16.57 24.21
C LEU A 787 -14.59 17.36 25.11
N ARG A 788 -14.15 18.53 25.58
CA ARG A 788 -14.96 19.43 26.42
C ARG A 788 -16.21 19.89 25.68
N SER A 789 -16.05 20.30 24.42
CA SER A 789 -17.16 20.70 23.55
C SER A 789 -18.15 19.56 23.34
N TRP A 790 -17.66 18.34 23.11
CA TRP A 790 -18.49 17.15 22.99
C TRP A 790 -19.25 16.86 24.29
N PHE A 791 -18.57 16.85 25.44
CA PHE A 791 -19.22 16.63 26.74
C PHE A 791 -20.31 17.68 27.02
N ALA A 792 -20.02 18.97 26.80
CA ALA A 792 -20.97 20.06 27.01
C ALA A 792 -22.23 19.96 26.12
N ARG A 793 -22.10 19.36 24.93
CA ARG A 793 -23.18 19.20 23.95
C ARG A 793 -23.89 17.84 24.00
N THR A 794 -23.51 16.95 24.92
CA THR A 794 -24.03 15.57 24.99
C THR A 794 -24.81 15.38 26.29
N PRO A 795 -26.11 15.73 26.33
CA PRO A 795 -26.91 15.67 27.55
C PRO A 795 -27.11 14.24 28.06
N GLU A 796 -27.12 13.23 27.18
CA GLU A 796 -27.21 11.81 27.54
C GLU A 796 -26.02 11.36 28.39
N LEU A 797 -24.82 11.88 28.10
CA LEU A 797 -23.60 11.58 28.85
C LEU A 797 -23.60 12.28 30.22
N GLN A 798 -24.14 13.50 30.28
CA GLN A 798 -24.26 14.26 31.53
C GLN A 798 -25.26 13.61 32.50
N ASP A 799 -26.29 12.91 32.00
CA ASP A 799 -27.27 12.18 32.80
C ASP A 799 -26.66 10.98 33.55
N LEU A 800 -25.53 10.44 33.05
CA LEU A 800 -24.82 9.34 33.71
C LEU A 800 -24.10 9.76 34.99
N GLY A 801 -23.74 11.05 35.09
CA GLY A 801 -23.01 11.64 36.20
C GLY A 801 -21.75 12.39 35.76
N PRO A 802 -20.98 12.97 36.71
CA PRO A 802 -19.70 13.56 36.41
C PRO A 802 -18.73 12.52 35.83
N LEU A 803 -17.93 12.96 34.85
CA LEU A 803 -17.05 12.10 34.07
C LEU A 803 -15.58 12.32 34.45
N VAL A 804 -14.87 11.24 34.71
CA VAL A 804 -13.41 11.24 34.89
C VAL A 804 -12.79 10.33 33.84
N LEU A 805 -11.88 10.89 33.07
CA LEU A 805 -11.12 10.16 32.06
C LEU A 805 -9.75 9.84 32.66
N ALA A 806 -9.36 8.57 32.60
CA ALA A 806 -8.12 8.05 33.15
C ALA A 806 -7.30 7.39 32.04
N ASP A 807 -6.11 7.93 31.76
CA ASP A 807 -5.25 7.45 30.68
C ASP A 807 -3.82 7.22 31.19
N TRP A 808 -3.31 6.00 31.07
CA TRP A 808 -1.97 5.63 31.55
C TRP A 808 -0.94 5.82 30.45
N LEU A 809 0.26 6.29 30.80
CA LEU A 809 1.40 6.29 29.90
C LEU A 809 2.66 5.78 30.60
N PHE A 810 3.51 5.12 29.83
CA PHE A 810 4.81 4.65 30.29
C PHE A 810 5.90 5.58 29.76
N ILE A 811 6.74 6.09 30.66
CA ILE A 811 7.95 6.82 30.31
C ILE A 811 9.11 6.06 30.96
N GLU A 812 9.89 5.36 30.13
CA GLU A 812 10.92 4.44 30.60
C GLU A 812 10.31 3.34 31.49
N ASP A 813 10.73 3.24 32.76
CA ASP A 813 10.20 2.30 33.76
C ASP A 813 9.11 2.93 34.65
N ASP A 814 8.92 4.25 34.57
CA ASP A 814 7.93 4.98 35.35
C ASP A 814 6.55 4.93 34.67
N ILE A 815 5.51 4.80 35.49
CA ILE A 815 4.11 4.82 35.06
C ILE A 815 3.45 6.11 35.53
N PHE A 816 2.75 6.78 34.62
CA PHE A 816 1.98 7.97 34.92
C PHE A 816 0.52 7.76 34.55
N LEU A 817 -0.36 8.36 35.35
CA LEU A 817 -1.79 8.43 35.13
C LEU A 817 -2.16 9.89 34.84
N LEU A 818 -2.59 10.14 33.61
CA LEU A 818 -3.13 11.41 33.14
C LEU A 818 -4.65 11.36 33.30
N THR A 819 -5.20 12.33 34.04
CA THR A 819 -6.63 12.41 34.31
C THR A 819 -7.24 13.70 33.81
N VAL A 820 -8.43 13.60 33.22
CA VAL A 820 -9.16 14.75 32.68
C VAL A 820 -10.57 14.72 33.21
N ARG A 821 -11.00 15.81 33.84
CA ARG A 821 -12.42 16.08 34.07
C ARG A 821 -12.89 17.11 33.04
N PRO A 822 -13.94 16.82 32.26
CA PRO A 822 -14.44 17.76 31.26
C PRO A 822 -14.91 19.11 31.83
N ASP A 823 -15.30 19.13 33.10
CA ASP A 823 -15.72 20.32 33.86
C ASP A 823 -14.53 21.11 34.48
N SER A 824 -13.32 20.56 34.48
CA SER A 824 -12.10 21.17 35.02
C SER A 824 -11.30 21.92 33.95
N VAL A 825 -10.58 22.96 34.39
CA VAL A 825 -9.76 23.84 33.54
C VAL A 825 -8.47 23.16 33.05
N ALA A 826 -7.87 22.24 33.79
CA ALA A 826 -6.60 21.62 33.41
C ALA A 826 -6.57 20.10 33.64
N PRO A 827 -5.93 19.32 32.73
CA PRO A 827 -5.60 17.92 32.95
C PRO A 827 -4.59 17.75 34.10
N GLN A 828 -4.65 16.63 34.81
CA GLN A 828 -3.75 16.33 35.94
C GLN A 828 -2.89 15.12 35.65
N LEU A 829 -1.58 15.24 35.86
CA LEU A 829 -0.61 14.15 35.69
C LEU A 829 -0.09 13.70 37.05
N ALA A 830 -0.24 12.43 37.38
CA ALA A 830 0.27 11.83 38.60
C ALA A 830 1.17 10.62 38.28
N LYS A 831 2.27 10.47 39.03
CA LYS A 831 3.11 9.27 38.96
C LYS A 831 2.48 8.15 39.80
N CYS A 832 2.32 6.96 39.23
CA CYS A 832 1.91 5.78 39.99
C CYS A 832 3.11 5.26 40.81
N PRO A 833 2.93 4.91 42.09
CA PRO A 833 3.99 4.35 42.94
C PRO A 833 4.26 2.86 42.64
N ILE A 834 4.39 2.52 41.36
CA ILE A 834 4.73 1.19 40.84
C ILE A 834 5.41 1.33 39.48
N SER A 835 6.42 0.50 39.23
CA SER A 835 7.17 0.49 37.97
C SER A 835 6.60 -0.48 36.94
N ARG A 836 6.95 -0.26 35.68
CA ARG A 836 6.64 -1.19 34.58
C ARG A 836 7.27 -2.56 34.81
N THR A 837 8.49 -2.60 35.36
CA THR A 837 9.19 -3.84 35.69
C THR A 837 8.44 -4.66 36.74
N GLU A 838 7.91 -4.04 37.78
CA GLU A 838 7.13 -4.72 38.83
C GLU A 838 5.85 -5.36 38.28
N ILE A 839 5.12 -4.65 37.40
CA ILE A 839 3.90 -5.19 36.79
C ILE A 839 4.22 -6.37 35.85
N ASN A 840 5.30 -6.29 35.08
CA ASN A 840 5.71 -7.39 34.22
C ASN A 840 6.07 -8.64 35.03
N LYS A 841 6.76 -8.48 36.17
CA LYS A 841 7.04 -9.59 37.09
C LYS A 841 5.76 -10.18 37.67
N TRP A 842 4.83 -9.32 38.08
CA TRP A 842 3.52 -9.76 38.54
C TRP A 842 2.78 -10.57 37.45
N ALA A 843 2.77 -10.10 36.21
CA ALA A 843 2.11 -10.77 35.10
C ALA A 843 2.75 -12.14 34.77
N LEU A 844 4.07 -12.24 34.77
CA LEU A 844 4.77 -13.52 34.58
C LEU A 844 4.39 -14.53 35.68
N ARG A 845 4.45 -14.09 36.94
CA ARG A 845 4.19 -14.94 38.10
C ARG A 845 2.73 -15.41 38.18
N PHE A 846 1.78 -14.48 38.10
CA PHE A 846 0.39 -14.76 38.45
C PHE A 846 -0.52 -14.96 37.22
N ALA A 847 -0.18 -14.40 36.06
CA ALA A 847 -0.98 -14.60 34.84
C ALA A 847 -0.43 -15.72 33.94
N LYS A 848 0.89 -15.98 33.97
CA LYS A 848 1.52 -17.03 33.14
C LYS A 848 2.04 -18.24 33.93
N GLY A 849 2.03 -18.20 35.26
CA GLY A 849 2.55 -19.29 36.10
C GLY A 849 4.06 -19.52 35.93
N GLN A 850 4.84 -18.46 35.69
CA GLN A 850 6.30 -18.53 35.51
C GLN A 850 7.03 -17.80 36.64
N GLY A 851 7.95 -18.51 37.31
CA GLY A 851 8.82 -17.95 38.36
C GLY A 851 10.00 -17.13 37.81
N ASP A 852 10.76 -16.51 38.71
CA ASP A 852 11.95 -15.71 38.36
C ASP A 852 13.11 -16.55 37.73
N ASP A 853 13.09 -17.87 37.93
CA ASP A 853 14.11 -18.84 37.44
C ASP A 853 13.57 -19.80 36.34
N ASP A 854 12.53 -19.41 35.59
CA ASP A 854 11.81 -20.28 34.61
C ASP A 854 11.16 -21.54 35.23
N GLU A 855 11.05 -21.62 36.56
CA GLU A 855 10.28 -22.67 37.25
C GLU A 855 8.77 -22.50 36.99
N GLU A 856 8.10 -23.59 36.60
CA GLU A 856 6.66 -23.64 36.34
C GLU A 856 5.89 -23.65 37.67
N TYR A 857 5.01 -22.66 37.86
CA TYR A 857 4.17 -22.48 39.04
C TYR A 857 2.70 -22.78 38.70
N ASP A 858 2.10 -23.75 39.39
CA ASP A 858 0.66 -24.05 39.31
C ASP A 858 -0.12 -23.09 40.21
N TYR A 859 -0.19 -21.81 39.80
CA TYR A 859 -0.94 -20.79 40.53
C TYR A 859 -2.39 -20.74 40.05
N ASP A 860 -3.32 -21.02 40.97
CA ASP A 860 -4.76 -21.09 40.72
C ASP A 860 -5.49 -20.03 41.55
N PHE A 861 -5.96 -18.95 40.91
CA PHE A 861 -6.76 -17.88 41.53
C PHE A 861 -8.03 -18.40 42.23
N THR A 862 -8.54 -19.59 41.90
CA THR A 862 -9.68 -20.20 42.60
C THR A 862 -9.31 -20.78 43.95
N ARG A 863 -8.04 -21.16 44.13
CA ARG A 863 -7.46 -21.77 45.34
C ARG A 863 -6.72 -20.79 46.23
N GLU A 864 -6.67 -19.52 45.87
CA GLU A 864 -6.02 -18.48 46.67
C GLU A 864 -6.58 -18.46 48.10
N GLU A 865 -5.70 -18.59 49.09
CA GLU A 865 -6.08 -18.74 50.51
C GLU A 865 -6.53 -17.41 51.14
N TRP A 866 -6.08 -16.29 50.57
CA TRP A 866 -6.35 -14.93 51.01
C TRP A 866 -7.70 -14.41 50.49
N ASP A 867 -8.35 -13.59 51.30
CA ASP A 867 -9.53 -12.82 50.88
C ASP A 867 -9.11 -11.56 50.11
N ASP A 868 -10.04 -10.93 49.39
CA ASP A 868 -9.74 -9.81 48.49
C ASP A 868 -9.34 -8.52 49.21
N ASP A 869 -9.64 -8.41 50.51
CA ASP A 869 -9.21 -7.33 51.40
C ASP A 869 -7.85 -7.57 52.06
N ASP A 870 -7.29 -8.77 51.93
CA ASP A 870 -5.98 -9.11 52.48
C ASP A 870 -4.84 -8.52 51.61
N PRO A 871 -3.87 -7.79 52.19
CA PRO A 871 -2.74 -7.22 51.44
C PRO A 871 -1.91 -8.24 50.64
N ASP A 872 -1.89 -9.52 51.05
CA ASP A 872 -1.15 -10.58 50.36
C ASP A 872 -1.93 -11.18 49.17
N TYR A 873 -3.19 -10.77 48.95
CA TYR A 873 -3.95 -11.15 47.77
C TYR A 873 -3.30 -10.61 46.49
N ALA A 874 -3.11 -11.45 45.48
CA ALA A 874 -2.24 -11.13 44.34
C ALA A 874 -2.60 -9.82 43.61
N LEU A 875 -3.89 -9.45 43.50
CA LEU A 875 -4.27 -8.18 42.85
C LEU A 875 -3.91 -6.93 43.68
N ARG A 876 -3.76 -7.03 45.01
CA ARG A 876 -3.45 -5.89 45.88
C ARG A 876 -2.06 -5.30 45.63
N HIS A 877 -1.15 -6.11 45.10
CA HIS A 877 0.17 -5.65 44.65
C HIS A 877 0.10 -4.62 43.52
N LEU A 878 -1.05 -4.50 42.84
CA LEU A 878 -1.27 -3.60 41.72
C LEU A 878 -2.07 -2.34 42.08
N ASP A 879 -2.60 -2.20 43.31
CA ASP A 879 -3.46 -1.07 43.72
C ASP A 879 -2.83 0.30 43.43
N ALA A 880 -1.49 0.36 43.54
CA ALA A 880 -0.66 1.51 43.19
C ALA A 880 -0.96 2.10 41.80
N LEU A 881 -1.47 1.31 40.85
CA LEU A 881 -1.84 1.76 39.51
C LEU A 881 -2.98 2.78 39.51
N ILE A 882 -3.93 2.66 40.43
CA ILE A 882 -5.16 3.45 40.46
C ILE A 882 -5.23 4.43 41.62
N LEU A 883 -4.29 4.37 42.59
CA LEU A 883 -4.27 5.27 43.75
C LEU A 883 -4.47 6.76 43.41
N PRO A 884 -3.87 7.33 42.35
CA PRO A 884 -4.10 8.74 42.03
C PRO A 884 -5.55 9.09 41.69
N LEU A 885 -6.39 8.11 41.28
CA LEU A 885 -7.82 8.34 41.02
C LEU A 885 -8.57 8.79 42.27
N GLY A 886 -8.12 8.43 43.47
CA GLY A 886 -8.78 8.79 44.73
C GLY A 886 -8.76 10.29 44.99
N GLN A 887 -7.81 11.01 44.40
CA GLN A 887 -7.66 12.46 44.53
C GLN A 887 -8.50 13.26 43.52
N VAL A 888 -8.96 12.62 42.42
CA VAL A 888 -9.60 13.31 41.28
C VAL A 888 -11.02 12.83 40.97
N SER A 889 -11.43 11.70 41.54
CA SER A 889 -12.78 11.13 41.39
C SER A 889 -13.50 11.08 42.74
N ALA A 890 -14.80 11.36 42.72
CA ALA A 890 -15.70 11.06 43.84
C ALA A 890 -16.39 9.70 43.63
N PRO A 891 -16.94 9.06 44.67
CA PRO A 891 -17.85 7.93 44.50
C PRO A 891 -19.00 8.28 43.55
N GLU A 892 -19.47 7.31 42.77
CA GLU A 892 -20.47 7.48 41.69
C GLU A 892 -20.03 8.22 40.42
N ASP A 893 -18.86 8.89 40.40
CA ASP A 893 -18.31 9.43 39.14
C ASP A 893 -18.10 8.30 38.12
N LEU A 894 -18.48 8.53 36.86
CA LEU A 894 -18.20 7.59 35.77
C LEU A 894 -16.72 7.66 35.40
N ILE A 895 -16.02 6.52 35.50
CA ILE A 895 -14.60 6.41 35.17
C ILE A 895 -14.42 5.73 33.81
N VAL A 896 -13.82 6.44 32.86
CA VAL A 896 -13.41 5.87 31.56
C VAL A 896 -11.94 5.50 31.65
N LEU A 897 -11.65 4.20 31.59
CA LEU A 897 -10.32 3.62 31.72
C LEU A 897 -9.71 3.41 30.33
N SER A 898 -8.78 4.29 29.93
CA SER A 898 -7.98 4.21 28.70
C SER A 898 -6.65 3.53 29.01
N THR A 899 -6.57 2.22 28.77
CA THR A 899 -5.43 1.39 29.22
C THR A 899 -4.20 1.53 28.32
N THR A 900 -3.05 0.99 28.77
CA THR A 900 -1.77 1.01 28.04
C THR A 900 -1.04 -0.33 28.30
N GLY A 901 -0.42 -0.90 27.27
CA GLY A 901 0.42 -2.10 27.34
C GLY A 901 -0.23 -3.26 28.07
N ILE A 902 0.47 -3.79 29.07
CA ILE A 902 0.00 -4.94 29.87
C ILE A 902 -1.28 -4.64 30.67
N LEU A 903 -1.63 -3.37 30.88
CA LEU A 903 -2.82 -2.98 31.64
C LEU A 903 -4.13 -3.38 30.94
N HIS A 904 -4.11 -3.64 29.63
CA HIS A 904 -5.25 -4.21 28.91
C HIS A 904 -5.68 -5.59 29.44
N SER A 905 -4.77 -6.32 30.09
CA SER A 905 -5.02 -7.65 30.67
C SER A 905 -5.25 -7.61 32.18
N ILE A 906 -5.28 -6.42 32.80
CA ILE A 906 -5.44 -6.25 34.24
C ILE A 906 -6.85 -5.73 34.54
N PRO A 907 -7.58 -6.35 35.49
CA PRO A 907 -8.89 -5.87 35.92
C PRO A 907 -8.73 -4.63 36.81
N LEU A 908 -8.34 -3.49 36.23
CA LEU A 908 -8.15 -2.21 36.95
C LEU A 908 -9.34 -1.83 37.83
N HIS A 909 -10.56 -2.21 37.45
CA HIS A 909 -11.77 -1.98 38.22
C HIS A 909 -11.87 -2.82 39.51
N ALA A 910 -11.12 -3.92 39.60
CA ALA A 910 -11.05 -4.77 40.78
C ALA A 910 -9.94 -4.35 41.77
N LEU A 911 -9.06 -3.42 41.36
CA LEU A 911 -8.02 -2.87 42.22
C LEU A 911 -8.63 -1.97 43.28
N TRP A 912 -7.98 -1.90 44.43
CA TRP A 912 -8.48 -1.17 45.58
C TRP A 912 -8.10 0.30 45.54
N ILE A 913 -9.08 1.12 45.90
CA ILE A 913 -8.93 2.55 46.11
C ILE A 913 -9.63 2.90 47.41
N ASP A 914 -8.95 3.66 48.27
CA ASP A 914 -9.37 3.87 49.66
C ASP A 914 -9.47 2.53 50.44
N GLU A 915 -10.68 2.02 50.70
CA GLU A 915 -10.96 0.78 51.45
C GLU A 915 -11.88 -0.21 50.69
N GLU A 916 -12.03 -0.03 49.38
CA GLU A 916 -12.85 -0.92 48.55
C GLU A 916 -12.35 -0.99 47.09
N PRO A 917 -12.73 -2.03 46.31
CA PRO A 917 -12.47 -2.07 44.87
C PRO A 917 -13.09 -0.89 44.11
N LEU A 918 -12.40 -0.40 43.08
CA LEU A 918 -12.86 0.73 42.27
C LEU A 918 -14.28 0.54 41.72
N ILE A 919 -14.63 -0.66 41.26
CA ILE A 919 -15.97 -0.97 40.71
C ILE A 919 -17.08 -0.88 41.76
N THR A 920 -16.78 -1.07 43.05
CA THR A 920 -17.82 -0.91 44.09
C THR A 920 -18.02 0.53 44.47
N ARG A 921 -17.01 1.38 44.31
CA ARG A 921 -17.07 2.84 44.50
C ARG A 921 -17.64 3.58 43.28
N ASN A 922 -17.32 3.13 42.06
CA ASN A 922 -17.57 3.86 40.82
C ASN A 922 -18.08 2.96 39.68
N PRO A 923 -19.01 3.45 38.84
CA PRO A 923 -19.24 2.86 37.52
C PRO A 923 -18.00 3.04 36.63
N VAL A 924 -17.67 2.00 35.85
CA VAL A 924 -16.47 2.00 35.00
C VAL A 924 -16.76 1.49 33.58
N VAL A 925 -16.01 2.01 32.61
CA VAL A 925 -15.99 1.50 31.23
C VAL A 925 -14.57 1.56 30.68
N TYR A 926 -14.18 0.57 29.90
CA TYR A 926 -12.87 0.48 29.27
C TYR A 926 -12.92 1.03 27.84
N ALA A 927 -11.86 1.72 27.46
CA ALA A 927 -11.63 2.19 26.11
C ALA A 927 -10.17 1.97 25.71
N ALA A 928 -9.91 1.86 24.41
CA ALA A 928 -8.54 1.80 23.90
C ALA A 928 -7.89 3.19 23.78
N ASN A 929 -8.72 4.21 23.53
CA ASN A 929 -8.38 5.63 23.57
C ASN A 929 -9.67 6.45 23.66
N MET A 930 -9.56 7.77 23.78
CA MET A 930 -10.73 8.63 23.94
C MET A 930 -11.55 8.82 22.66
N THR A 931 -10.90 8.71 21.50
CA THR A 931 -11.55 8.87 20.20
C THR A 931 -12.54 7.72 19.94
N SER A 932 -12.11 6.48 20.19
CA SER A 932 -12.94 5.28 20.09
C SER A 932 -14.11 5.31 21.08
N PHE A 933 -13.88 5.76 22.33
CA PHE A 933 -14.95 5.98 23.30
C PHE A 933 -16.02 6.95 22.78
N MET A 934 -15.60 8.12 22.27
CA MET A 934 -16.51 9.10 21.67
C MET A 934 -17.30 8.54 20.50
N GLN A 935 -16.64 7.78 19.61
CA GLN A 935 -17.28 7.16 18.44
C GLN A 935 -18.30 6.10 18.85
N CYS A 936 -17.96 5.20 19.78
CA CYS A 936 -18.87 4.18 20.30
C CYS A 936 -20.07 4.81 21.02
N PHE A 937 -19.84 5.80 21.88
CA PHE A 937 -20.91 6.53 22.55
C PHE A 937 -21.85 7.19 21.54
N ARG A 938 -21.30 7.96 20.59
CA ARG A 938 -22.08 8.64 19.54
C ARG A 938 -22.90 7.65 18.73
N ARG A 939 -22.36 6.47 18.43
CA ARG A 939 -23.07 5.41 17.72
C ARG A 939 -24.28 4.94 18.53
N SER A 940 -24.09 4.62 19.81
CA SER A 940 -25.17 4.17 20.69
C SER A 940 -26.28 5.21 20.87
N VAL A 941 -25.95 6.50 21.02
CA VAL A 941 -26.97 7.53 21.25
C VAL A 941 -27.62 8.08 19.98
N ASN A 942 -26.92 8.10 18.85
CA ASN A 942 -27.48 8.63 17.59
C ASN A 942 -28.17 7.56 16.73
N PHE A 943 -28.12 6.30 17.15
CA PHE A 943 -28.88 5.25 16.48
C PHE A 943 -30.38 5.62 16.50
N PRO A 944 -31.04 5.71 15.33
CA PRO A 944 -32.46 6.03 15.28
C PRO A 944 -33.24 4.89 15.92
N PRO A 945 -34.19 5.17 16.81
CA PRO A 945 -35.02 4.12 17.36
C PRO A 945 -35.80 3.45 16.23
N GLN A 946 -35.50 2.19 15.91
CA GLN A 946 -36.26 1.40 14.97
C GLN A 946 -37.16 0.42 15.72
N ALA A 947 -38.46 0.47 15.39
CA ALA A 947 -39.55 -0.42 15.82
C ALA A 947 -39.90 -0.44 17.32
N GLU A 948 -41.13 -0.91 17.63
CA GLU A 948 -41.72 -1.01 18.98
C GLU A 948 -41.01 -2.02 19.91
N SER A 949 -40.02 -2.79 19.43
CA SER A 949 -39.33 -3.82 20.25
C SER A 949 -37.81 -3.81 20.04
N THR A 950 -37.05 -4.04 21.13
CA THR A 950 -35.60 -4.27 21.16
C THR A 950 -35.30 -5.73 20.77
N PRO A 951 -34.94 -6.06 19.51
CA PRO A 951 -34.63 -7.44 19.15
C PRO A 951 -33.43 -7.96 19.94
N MET A 952 -33.70 -8.89 20.85
CA MET A 952 -32.69 -9.56 21.66
C MET A 952 -32.51 -11.01 21.16
N THR A 953 -31.25 -11.44 21.05
CA THR A 953 -30.91 -12.84 20.75
C THR A 953 -29.96 -13.39 21.80
N ILE A 954 -30.20 -14.62 22.22
CA ILE A 954 -29.36 -15.39 23.13
C ILE A 954 -28.89 -16.63 22.38
N MET A 955 -27.58 -16.84 22.32
CA MET A 955 -26.97 -18.04 21.78
C MET A 955 -26.18 -18.76 22.87
N ALA A 956 -26.47 -20.04 23.06
CA ALA A 956 -25.85 -20.87 24.08
C ALA A 956 -25.22 -22.13 23.46
N VAL A 957 -23.95 -22.37 23.73
CA VAL A 957 -23.18 -23.51 23.22
C VAL A 957 -22.45 -24.19 24.36
N TYR A 958 -22.70 -25.49 24.53
CA TYR A 958 -21.95 -26.33 25.45
C TYR A 958 -21.89 -27.75 24.87
N GLU A 959 -20.95 -28.01 23.96
CA GLU A 959 -20.85 -29.26 23.19
C GLU A 959 -19.53 -30.01 23.49
N PRO A 960 -19.51 -31.35 23.34
CA PRO A 960 -18.27 -32.11 23.50
C PRO A 960 -17.28 -31.79 22.38
N GLY A 961 -16.07 -31.31 22.73
CA GLY A 961 -15.05 -30.96 21.75
C GLY A 961 -13.79 -30.31 22.36
N GLY A 962 -12.72 -30.20 21.57
CA GLY A 962 -11.53 -29.41 21.93
C GLY A 962 -10.70 -29.90 23.13
N GLY A 963 -10.79 -31.20 23.48
CA GLY A 963 -10.03 -31.79 24.60
C GLY A 963 -10.51 -31.38 26.00
N ARG A 964 -11.69 -30.74 26.12
CA ARG A 964 -12.22 -30.22 27.39
C ARG A 964 -13.11 -31.26 28.10
N ALA A 965 -13.19 -31.17 29.43
CA ALA A 965 -14.11 -31.98 30.22
C ALA A 965 -15.57 -31.58 29.93
N PHE A 966 -16.37 -32.53 29.48
CA PHE A 966 -17.78 -32.32 29.15
C PHE A 966 -18.70 -32.86 30.26
N SER A 967 -19.71 -32.07 30.65
CA SER A 967 -20.73 -32.44 31.62
C SER A 967 -22.14 -32.28 31.03
N PRO A 968 -22.90 -33.38 30.80
CA PRO A 968 -24.29 -33.30 30.36
C PRO A 968 -25.20 -32.52 31.31
N ALA A 969 -24.89 -32.56 32.62
CA ALA A 969 -25.62 -31.81 33.63
C ALA A 969 -25.38 -30.30 33.49
N GLU A 970 -24.15 -29.88 33.19
CA GLU A 970 -23.85 -28.46 32.99
C GLU A 970 -24.40 -27.97 31.64
N GLN A 971 -24.35 -28.79 30.59
CA GLN A 971 -25.02 -28.49 29.31
C GLN A 971 -26.51 -28.17 29.54
N SER A 972 -27.20 -29.04 30.27
CA SER A 972 -28.62 -28.86 30.62
C SER A 972 -28.84 -27.57 31.42
N ALA A 973 -27.92 -27.24 32.33
CA ALA A 973 -28.00 -26.03 33.14
C ALA A 973 -27.79 -24.74 32.32
N VAL A 974 -26.85 -24.74 31.38
CA VAL A 974 -26.59 -23.63 30.44
C VAL A 974 -27.80 -23.42 29.52
N TYR A 975 -28.33 -24.48 28.91
CA TYR A 975 -29.48 -24.38 28.01
C TYR A 975 -30.76 -23.97 28.75
N SER A 976 -30.95 -24.46 29.98
CA SER A 976 -32.08 -24.03 30.82
C SER A 976 -31.97 -22.56 31.21
N ALA A 977 -30.77 -22.08 31.57
CA ALA A 977 -30.56 -20.67 31.89
C ALA A 977 -30.82 -19.76 30.67
N ALA A 978 -30.35 -20.14 29.49
CA ALA A 978 -30.62 -19.41 28.24
C ALA A 978 -32.12 -19.37 27.90
N SER A 979 -32.83 -20.49 28.05
CA SER A 979 -34.28 -20.57 27.81
C SER A 979 -35.08 -19.72 28.80
N ASN A 980 -34.72 -19.76 30.08
CA ASN A 980 -35.34 -18.93 31.12
C ASN A 980 -35.12 -17.45 30.84
N LEU A 981 -33.88 -17.07 30.51
CA LEU A 981 -33.55 -15.70 30.16
C LEU A 981 -34.33 -15.24 28.91
N GLY A 982 -34.45 -16.09 27.89
CA GLY A 982 -35.29 -15.82 26.72
C GLY A 982 -36.76 -15.63 27.05
N SER A 983 -37.29 -16.41 28.00
CA SER A 983 -38.69 -16.28 28.46
C SER A 983 -38.94 -14.96 29.21
N ILE A 984 -37.96 -14.49 29.98
CA ILE A 984 -38.06 -13.23 30.77
C ILE A 984 -37.89 -12.01 29.86
N THR A 985 -36.99 -12.09 28.88
CA THR A 985 -36.60 -10.97 28.01
C THR A 985 -37.40 -10.89 26.71
N GLY A 986 -38.09 -11.97 26.32
CA GLY A 986 -38.68 -12.12 24.99
C GLY A 986 -37.65 -12.39 23.89
N ALA A 987 -36.40 -12.73 24.25
CA ALA A 987 -35.32 -12.93 23.29
C ALA A 987 -35.50 -14.21 22.46
N ARG A 988 -34.99 -14.18 21.23
CA ARG A 988 -34.81 -15.38 20.41
C ARG A 988 -33.66 -16.22 20.99
N VAL A 989 -33.90 -17.50 21.26
CA VAL A 989 -32.88 -18.40 21.83
C VAL A 989 -32.41 -19.41 20.77
N PHE A 990 -31.10 -19.52 20.59
CA PHE A 990 -30.44 -20.56 19.80
C PHE A 990 -29.54 -21.40 20.69
N SER A 991 -29.73 -22.72 20.67
CA SER A 991 -28.92 -23.69 21.41
C SER A 991 -28.79 -24.99 20.61
N ASP A 992 -27.90 -25.89 21.04
CA ASP A 992 -27.62 -27.16 20.33
C ASP A 992 -27.28 -26.87 18.85
N GLN A 993 -27.70 -27.71 17.90
CA GLN A 993 -27.42 -27.57 16.46
C GLN A 993 -27.91 -26.24 15.83
N ALA A 994 -28.82 -25.51 16.51
CA ALA A 994 -29.29 -24.21 16.04
C ALA A 994 -28.27 -23.09 16.30
N ALA A 995 -27.29 -23.27 17.18
CA ALA A 995 -26.21 -22.33 17.42
C ALA A 995 -25.07 -22.52 16.40
N ASN A 996 -25.38 -22.33 15.12
CA ASN A 996 -24.45 -22.45 13.99
C ASN A 996 -24.03 -21.08 13.43
N LYS A 997 -23.00 -21.06 12.58
CA LYS A 997 -22.39 -19.84 12.03
C LYS A 997 -23.38 -18.94 11.28
N GLN A 998 -24.31 -19.53 10.54
CA GLN A 998 -25.32 -18.76 9.81
C GLN A 998 -26.27 -18.01 10.75
N HIS A 999 -26.80 -18.68 11.78
CA HIS A 999 -27.64 -18.02 12.78
C HIS A 999 -26.85 -17.00 13.62
N PHE A 1000 -25.57 -17.27 13.90
CA PHE A 1000 -24.71 -16.34 14.63
C PHE A 1000 -24.56 -15.01 13.88
N SER A 1001 -24.14 -15.06 12.61
CA SER A 1001 -23.96 -13.85 11.79
C SER A 1001 -25.27 -13.08 11.63
N ASN A 1002 -26.37 -13.77 11.30
CA ASN A 1002 -27.68 -13.15 11.16
C ASN A 1002 -28.16 -12.50 12.46
N ALA A 1003 -27.92 -13.16 13.60
CA ALA A 1003 -28.31 -12.64 14.91
C ALA A 1003 -27.52 -11.38 15.28
N LEU A 1004 -26.22 -11.35 15.02
CA LEU A 1004 -25.39 -10.17 15.26
C LEU A 1004 -25.88 -8.97 14.44
N GLU A 1005 -26.13 -9.15 13.14
CA GLU A 1005 -26.53 -8.05 12.24
C GLU A 1005 -27.92 -7.48 12.55
N THR A 1006 -28.81 -8.28 13.15
CA THR A 1006 -30.22 -7.90 13.36
C THR A 1006 -30.61 -7.60 14.81
N SER A 1007 -29.78 -7.96 15.78
CA SER A 1007 -30.10 -7.76 17.21
C SER A 1007 -29.54 -6.44 17.73
N THR A 1008 -30.29 -5.78 18.60
CA THR A 1008 -29.81 -4.63 19.40
C THR A 1008 -29.12 -5.09 20.68
N ILE A 1009 -29.48 -6.28 21.18
CA ILE A 1009 -28.78 -6.96 22.28
C ILE A 1009 -28.47 -8.39 21.85
N PHE A 1010 -27.19 -8.76 21.87
CA PHE A 1010 -26.76 -10.13 21.57
C PHE A 1010 -26.00 -10.71 22.75
N HIS A 1011 -26.47 -11.86 23.24
CA HIS A 1011 -25.81 -12.63 24.29
C HIS A 1011 -25.22 -13.91 23.70
N PHE A 1012 -23.94 -14.14 23.93
CA PHE A 1012 -23.29 -15.40 23.66
C PHE A 1012 -22.83 -16.04 24.96
N HIS A 1013 -23.22 -17.29 25.19
CA HIS A 1013 -22.77 -18.11 26.30
C HIS A 1013 -22.11 -19.36 25.75
N GLY A 1014 -20.80 -19.53 25.98
CA GLY A 1014 -20.10 -20.71 25.49
C GLY A 1014 -18.60 -20.62 25.60
N HIS A 1015 -17.93 -20.87 24.49
CA HIS A 1015 -16.49 -21.09 24.46
C HIS A 1015 -15.80 -20.15 23.49
N CYS A 1016 -14.61 -19.71 23.88
CA CYS A 1016 -13.67 -19.04 23.01
C CYS A 1016 -12.36 -19.85 23.00
N VAL A 1017 -11.63 -19.75 21.89
CA VAL A 1017 -10.30 -20.31 21.69
C VAL A 1017 -9.36 -19.15 21.42
N LEU A 1018 -8.37 -18.98 22.30
CA LEU A 1018 -7.32 -18.00 22.14
C LEU A 1018 -6.21 -18.58 21.25
N ARG A 1019 -5.70 -17.77 20.31
CA ARG A 1019 -4.55 -18.10 19.47
C ARG A 1019 -3.55 -16.93 19.53
N PRO A 1020 -2.68 -16.87 20.56
CA PRO A 1020 -1.81 -15.71 20.80
C PRO A 1020 -0.88 -15.36 19.63
N GLU A 1021 -0.41 -16.36 18.89
CA GLU A 1021 0.48 -16.19 17.74
C GLU A 1021 -0.22 -15.52 16.55
N LEU A 1022 -1.53 -15.71 16.42
CA LEU A 1022 -2.37 -15.18 15.35
C LEU A 1022 -3.70 -14.66 15.96
N PRO A 1023 -3.72 -13.43 16.52
CA PRO A 1023 -4.91 -12.89 17.18
C PRO A 1023 -6.16 -12.83 16.28
N THR A 1024 -5.98 -12.76 14.96
CA THR A 1024 -7.06 -12.81 13.96
C THR A 1024 -7.79 -14.15 13.89
N ASP A 1025 -7.20 -15.22 14.42
CA ASP A 1025 -7.78 -16.55 14.49
C ASP A 1025 -8.40 -16.83 15.86
N GLN A 1026 -8.34 -15.90 16.82
CA GLN A 1026 -9.15 -16.01 18.05
C GLN A 1026 -10.62 -16.18 17.64
N ALA A 1027 -11.30 -17.18 18.20
CA ALA A 1027 -12.62 -17.57 17.71
C ALA A 1027 -13.60 -17.99 18.81
N LEU A 1028 -14.87 -17.68 18.59
CA LEU A 1028 -15.99 -18.27 19.34
C LEU A 1028 -16.31 -19.65 18.75
N VAL A 1029 -16.52 -20.63 19.62
CA VAL A 1029 -16.86 -22.00 19.22
C VAL A 1029 -18.37 -22.16 19.20
N LEU A 1030 -18.88 -22.64 18.08
CA LEU A 1030 -20.28 -22.89 17.81
C LEU A 1030 -20.59 -24.38 17.83
N ALA A 1031 -21.85 -24.73 17.57
CA ALA A 1031 -22.27 -26.13 17.48
C ALA A 1031 -21.46 -26.90 16.43
N GLN A 1032 -21.32 -28.21 16.62
CA GLN A 1032 -20.56 -29.10 15.71
C GLN A 1032 -19.07 -28.76 15.53
N GLY A 1033 -18.51 -27.90 16.38
CA GLY A 1033 -17.11 -27.47 16.27
C GLY A 1033 -16.88 -26.42 15.19
N GLU A 1034 -17.93 -25.79 14.65
CA GLU A 1034 -17.78 -24.58 13.84
C GLU A 1034 -17.13 -23.46 14.66
N GLU A 1035 -16.34 -22.62 14.00
CA GLU A 1035 -15.69 -21.47 14.64
C GLU A 1035 -16.06 -20.17 13.90
N VAL A 1036 -16.27 -19.11 14.68
CA VAL A 1036 -16.38 -17.73 14.19
C VAL A 1036 -15.18 -16.96 14.70
N SER A 1037 -14.25 -16.69 13.80
CA SER A 1037 -12.99 -16.00 14.08
C SER A 1037 -13.16 -14.49 14.12
N VAL A 1038 -12.17 -13.81 14.70
CA VAL A 1038 -12.00 -12.34 14.59
C VAL A 1038 -12.05 -11.89 13.13
N SER A 1039 -11.41 -12.63 12.22
CA SER A 1039 -11.45 -12.34 10.77
C SER A 1039 -12.86 -12.41 10.18
N ASP A 1040 -13.66 -13.39 10.58
CA ASP A 1040 -15.06 -13.50 10.15
C ASP A 1040 -15.86 -12.27 10.61
N ILE A 1041 -15.67 -11.82 11.85
CA ILE A 1041 -16.39 -10.68 12.43
C ILE A 1041 -16.02 -9.36 11.74
N PHE A 1042 -14.76 -9.16 11.35
CA PHE A 1042 -14.36 -7.97 10.58
C PHE A 1042 -15.06 -7.85 9.21
N GLY A 1043 -15.53 -8.98 8.66
CA GLY A 1043 -16.35 -9.02 7.45
C GLY A 1043 -17.79 -8.57 7.66
N LEU A 1044 -18.28 -8.54 8.90
CA LEU A 1044 -19.66 -8.23 9.23
C LEU A 1044 -19.97 -6.72 9.24
N THR A 1045 -21.26 -6.40 9.22
CA THR A 1045 -21.78 -5.04 9.33
C THR A 1045 -22.93 -5.00 10.32
N LEU A 1046 -22.71 -4.32 11.45
CA LEU A 1046 -23.71 -4.19 12.52
C LEU A 1046 -24.28 -2.78 12.46
N ASP A 1047 -25.45 -2.64 11.84
CA ASP A 1047 -26.09 -1.33 11.70
C ASP A 1047 -26.92 -0.94 12.94
N THR A 1048 -27.14 -1.86 13.88
CA THR A 1048 -28.05 -1.70 15.03
C THR A 1048 -27.42 -1.09 16.30
N ALA A 1049 -26.15 -0.70 16.25
CA ALA A 1049 -25.38 -0.19 17.40
C ALA A 1049 -25.46 -1.12 18.64
N SER A 1050 -25.39 -2.43 18.43
CA SER A 1050 -25.73 -3.45 19.44
C SER A 1050 -24.89 -3.37 20.71
N HIS A 1051 -25.48 -3.72 21.85
CA HIS A 1051 -24.74 -4.23 23.00
C HIS A 1051 -24.51 -5.74 22.84
N ILE A 1052 -23.25 -6.16 22.97
CA ILE A 1052 -22.86 -7.56 22.83
C ILE A 1052 -22.25 -8.06 24.14
N THR A 1053 -22.77 -9.17 24.66
CA THR A 1053 -22.26 -9.82 25.87
C THR A 1053 -21.67 -11.18 25.51
N LEU A 1054 -20.37 -11.36 25.74
CA LEU A 1054 -19.62 -12.60 25.50
C LEU A 1054 -19.28 -13.27 26.84
N VAL A 1055 -20.14 -14.19 27.29
CA VAL A 1055 -19.84 -15.09 28.41
C VAL A 1055 -19.09 -16.30 27.86
N ALA A 1056 -17.82 -16.10 27.54
CA ALA A 1056 -16.91 -17.11 27.03
C ALA A 1056 -15.49 -16.82 27.50
N CYS A 1057 -14.79 -17.84 28.01
CA CYS A 1057 -13.44 -17.72 28.59
C CYS A 1057 -12.50 -16.86 27.72
N GLU A 1058 -11.84 -15.87 28.30
CA GLU A 1058 -10.84 -15.03 27.60
C GLU A 1058 -11.37 -14.25 26.38
N SER A 1059 -12.69 -14.09 26.23
CA SER A 1059 -13.31 -13.35 25.13
C SER A 1059 -12.99 -11.85 25.08
N ALA A 1060 -12.55 -11.26 26.20
CA ALA A 1060 -12.07 -9.87 26.25
C ALA A 1060 -10.54 -9.76 26.22
N VAL A 1061 -9.82 -10.88 26.17
CA VAL A 1061 -8.36 -10.86 25.95
C VAL A 1061 -8.11 -10.39 24.53
N GLN A 1062 -7.20 -9.43 24.40
CA GLN A 1062 -6.79 -8.86 23.13
C GLN A 1062 -5.29 -9.02 22.98
N GLY A 1063 -4.84 -9.42 21.80
CA GLY A 1063 -3.44 -9.26 21.43
C GLY A 1063 -3.14 -7.77 21.34
N VAL A 1064 -2.31 -7.24 22.24
CA VAL A 1064 -1.91 -5.84 22.21
C VAL A 1064 -0.56 -5.76 21.52
N ALA A 1065 -0.55 -5.30 20.27
CA ALA A 1065 0.70 -4.99 19.59
C ALA A 1065 1.38 -3.77 20.24
N LYS A 1066 2.63 -3.49 19.86
CA LYS A 1066 3.29 -2.24 20.29
C LYS A 1066 2.43 -1.03 19.89
N ALA A 1067 2.53 0.06 20.66
CA ALA A 1067 1.70 1.28 20.52
C ALA A 1067 0.21 1.12 20.91
N ASP A 1068 -0.11 0.19 21.82
CA ASP A 1068 -1.47 -0.01 22.33
C ASP A 1068 -2.51 -0.21 21.23
N GLU A 1069 -2.18 -1.09 20.28
CA GLU A 1069 -3.08 -1.48 19.20
C GLU A 1069 -3.74 -2.82 19.56
N PRO A 1070 -4.92 -2.82 20.21
CA PRO A 1070 -5.59 -4.04 20.59
C PRO A 1070 -6.20 -4.73 19.35
N LEU A 1071 -6.07 -6.05 19.29
CA LEU A 1071 -6.67 -6.91 18.29
C LEU A 1071 -7.27 -8.14 18.96
N GLY A 1072 -8.57 -8.37 18.75
CA GLY A 1072 -9.31 -9.47 19.33
C GLY A 1072 -10.81 -9.30 19.11
N LEU A 1073 -11.62 -10.17 19.71
CA LEU A 1073 -13.08 -10.18 19.53
C LEU A 1073 -13.74 -8.83 19.87
N VAL A 1074 -13.32 -8.18 20.96
CA VAL A 1074 -13.82 -6.86 21.37
C VAL A 1074 -13.59 -5.82 20.28
N THR A 1075 -12.34 -5.67 19.81
CA THR A 1075 -11.98 -4.73 18.74
C THR A 1075 -12.73 -5.06 17.45
N ALA A 1076 -12.84 -6.33 17.06
CA ALA A 1076 -13.55 -6.75 15.86
C ALA A 1076 -15.03 -6.38 15.90
N LEU A 1077 -15.71 -6.63 17.01
CA LEU A 1077 -17.13 -6.31 17.19
C LEU A 1077 -17.40 -4.80 17.20
N LEU A 1078 -16.56 -4.02 17.90
CA LEU A 1078 -16.66 -2.55 17.89
C LEU A 1078 -16.46 -2.00 16.47
N CYS A 1079 -15.48 -2.52 15.73
CA CYS A 1079 -15.25 -2.17 14.31
C CYS A 1079 -16.40 -2.60 13.39
N ALA A 1080 -17.01 -3.76 13.65
CA ALA A 1080 -18.15 -4.25 12.88
C ALA A 1080 -19.38 -3.35 13.04
N GLY A 1081 -19.51 -2.66 14.19
CA GLY A 1081 -20.54 -1.65 14.45
C GLY A 1081 -21.19 -1.74 15.83
N ALA A 1082 -20.71 -2.61 16.72
CA ALA A 1082 -21.24 -2.70 18.08
C ALA A 1082 -21.08 -1.37 18.82
N GLY A 1083 -22.08 -0.99 19.62
CA GLY A 1083 -22.01 0.17 20.49
C GLY A 1083 -21.16 -0.12 21.74
N SER A 1084 -21.30 -1.33 22.29
CA SER A 1084 -20.50 -1.79 23.42
C SER A 1084 -20.36 -3.31 23.44
N VAL A 1085 -19.27 -3.78 24.03
CA VAL A 1085 -18.96 -5.21 24.14
C VAL A 1085 -18.57 -5.51 25.59
N LEU A 1086 -19.21 -6.50 26.18
CA LEU A 1086 -18.84 -7.05 27.48
C LEU A 1086 -18.21 -8.43 27.26
N GLY A 1087 -17.06 -8.70 27.87
CA GLY A 1087 -16.41 -10.00 27.80
C GLY A 1087 -15.60 -10.31 29.05
N THR A 1088 -14.83 -11.40 29.03
CA THR A 1088 -14.06 -11.88 30.18
C THR A 1088 -12.55 -11.87 29.94
N LEU A 1089 -11.76 -11.35 30.89
CA LEU A 1089 -10.29 -11.28 30.83
C LEU A 1089 -9.58 -12.63 31.07
N TRP A 1090 -10.24 -13.61 31.70
CA TRP A 1090 -9.69 -14.95 31.96
C TRP A 1090 -10.78 -16.02 31.93
N PRO A 1091 -10.44 -17.32 32.01
CA PRO A 1091 -11.42 -18.39 32.05
C PRO A 1091 -12.31 -18.32 33.29
N ILE A 1092 -13.64 -18.35 33.08
CA ILE A 1092 -14.64 -18.33 34.15
C ILE A 1092 -15.31 -19.70 34.31
N ALA A 1093 -15.70 -20.02 35.55
CA ALA A 1093 -16.59 -21.15 35.79
C ALA A 1093 -18.01 -20.86 35.24
N SER A 1094 -18.69 -21.92 34.77
CA SER A 1094 -20.02 -21.80 34.15
C SER A 1094 -21.09 -21.19 35.07
N MET A 1095 -21.14 -21.62 36.35
CA MET A 1095 -22.13 -21.14 37.31
C MET A 1095 -22.10 -19.61 37.51
N PRO A 1096 -20.94 -18.98 37.80
CA PRO A 1096 -20.83 -17.52 37.85
C PRO A 1096 -21.26 -16.82 36.56
N GLY A 1097 -20.92 -17.38 35.39
CA GLY A 1097 -21.35 -16.82 34.10
C GLY A 1097 -22.87 -16.83 33.91
N ARG A 1098 -23.56 -17.87 34.38
CA ARG A 1098 -25.03 -17.94 34.34
C ARG A 1098 -25.68 -16.94 35.31
N LEU A 1099 -25.17 -16.84 36.54
CA LEU A 1099 -25.64 -15.86 37.52
C LEU A 1099 -25.41 -14.42 37.06
N PHE A 1100 -24.24 -14.15 36.47
CA PHE A 1100 -23.94 -12.85 35.87
C PHE A 1100 -25.01 -12.45 34.85
N ALA A 1101 -25.32 -13.32 33.89
CA ALA A 1101 -26.30 -13.03 32.85
C ALA A 1101 -27.71 -12.77 33.42
N GLU A 1102 -28.14 -13.57 34.40
CA GLU A 1102 -29.43 -13.40 35.07
C GLU A 1102 -29.57 -12.02 35.73
N VAL A 1103 -28.60 -11.64 36.57
CA VAL A 1103 -28.62 -10.36 37.29
C VAL A 1103 -28.47 -9.19 36.32
N PHE A 1104 -27.58 -9.31 35.33
CA PHE A 1104 -27.31 -8.25 34.35
C PHE A 1104 -28.58 -7.90 33.57
N TYR A 1105 -29.23 -8.88 32.95
CA TYR A 1105 -30.41 -8.60 32.14
C TYR A 1105 -31.66 -8.28 32.96
N ALA A 1106 -31.78 -8.80 34.19
CA ALA A 1106 -32.84 -8.37 35.10
C ALA A 1106 -32.76 -6.85 35.38
N ASP A 1107 -31.56 -6.32 35.61
CA ASP A 1107 -31.38 -4.89 35.82
C ASP A 1107 -31.51 -4.07 34.53
N VAL A 1108 -31.04 -4.57 33.38
CA VAL A 1108 -31.30 -3.93 32.08
C VAL A 1108 -32.79 -3.78 31.82
N LEU A 1109 -33.58 -4.84 32.02
CA LEU A 1109 -35.04 -4.80 31.85
C LEU A 1109 -35.71 -3.85 32.85
N ARG A 1110 -35.26 -3.83 34.10
CA ARG A 1110 -35.73 -2.90 35.12
C ARG A 1110 -35.51 -1.45 34.68
N GLN A 1111 -34.30 -1.12 34.21
CA GLN A 1111 -33.98 0.21 33.70
C GLN A 1111 -34.87 0.58 32.49
N ILE A 1112 -35.10 -0.35 31.56
CA ILE A 1112 -36.01 -0.14 30.42
C ILE A 1112 -37.45 0.14 30.89
N GLN A 1113 -37.96 -0.62 31.87
CA GLN A 1113 -39.32 -0.44 32.41
C GLN A 1113 -39.49 0.88 33.16
N GLU A 1114 -38.44 1.35 33.83
CA GLU A 1114 -38.40 2.64 34.54
C GLU A 1114 -38.19 3.85 33.59
N GLY A 1115 -38.13 3.62 32.28
CA GLY A 1115 -38.00 4.68 31.26
C GLY A 1115 -36.55 5.03 30.87
N ALA A 1116 -35.57 4.24 31.30
CA ALA A 1116 -34.16 4.35 30.93
C ALA A 1116 -33.58 5.78 31.12
N GLY A 1117 -33.84 6.40 32.27
CA GLY A 1117 -33.35 7.75 32.58
C GLY A 1117 -34.08 8.87 31.81
N ARG A 1118 -33.50 10.08 31.79
CA ARG A 1118 -34.15 11.27 31.19
C ARG A 1118 -34.19 11.24 29.66
N TYR A 1119 -33.28 10.47 29.04
CA TYR A 1119 -33.05 10.47 27.60
C TYR A 1119 -33.24 9.10 26.93
N GLY A 1120 -33.82 8.12 27.63
CA GLY A 1120 -34.13 6.80 27.07
C GLY A 1120 -32.88 5.95 26.80
N VAL A 1121 -31.91 5.97 27.72
CA VAL A 1121 -30.65 5.23 27.67
C VAL A 1121 -30.47 4.34 28.90
N VAL A 1122 -30.14 3.07 28.69
CA VAL A 1122 -29.79 2.12 29.75
C VAL A 1122 -28.32 2.32 30.12
N ASP A 1123 -28.02 2.48 31.40
CA ASP A 1123 -26.68 2.62 31.95
C ASP A 1123 -26.07 1.24 32.25
N LEU A 1124 -25.27 0.74 31.30
CA LEU A 1124 -24.63 -0.57 31.38
C LEU A 1124 -23.54 -0.63 32.44
N THR A 1125 -22.95 0.51 32.80
CA THR A 1125 -21.87 0.58 33.80
C THR A 1125 -22.43 0.38 35.21
N LYS A 1126 -23.60 0.95 35.50
CA LYS A 1126 -24.34 0.67 36.74
C LYS A 1126 -24.87 -0.76 36.78
N THR A 1127 -25.33 -1.30 35.65
CA THR A 1127 -25.70 -2.73 35.56
C THR A 1127 -24.51 -3.62 35.94
N LEU A 1128 -23.34 -3.40 35.34
CA LEU A 1128 -22.13 -4.18 35.65
C LEU A 1128 -21.74 -4.07 37.12
N ARG A 1129 -21.70 -2.85 37.67
CA ARG A 1129 -21.41 -2.62 39.09
C ARG A 1129 -22.39 -3.35 40.01
N LYS A 1130 -23.70 -3.29 39.71
CA LYS A 1130 -24.73 -4.01 40.46
C LYS A 1130 -24.47 -5.52 40.46
N VAL A 1131 -24.14 -6.10 39.30
CA VAL A 1131 -23.83 -7.53 39.19
C VAL A 1131 -22.63 -7.90 40.06
N VAL A 1132 -21.57 -7.07 40.05
CA VAL A 1132 -20.40 -7.29 40.91
C VAL A 1132 -20.78 -7.25 42.39
N LEU A 1133 -21.55 -6.25 42.81
CA LEU A 1133 -22.02 -6.13 44.20
C LEU A 1133 -22.83 -7.37 44.62
N ASP A 1134 -23.77 -7.83 43.78
CA ASP A 1134 -24.61 -8.99 44.08
C ASP A 1134 -23.76 -10.27 44.16
N LEU A 1135 -22.83 -10.50 43.22
CA LEU A 1135 -21.90 -11.64 43.25
C LEU A 1135 -20.97 -11.62 44.46
N ARG A 1136 -20.58 -10.43 44.95
CA ARG A 1136 -19.75 -10.28 46.15
C ARG A 1136 -20.46 -10.66 47.44
N THR A 1137 -21.79 -10.56 47.48
CA THR A 1137 -22.57 -10.98 48.67
C THR A 1137 -22.69 -12.50 48.82
N ASP A 1138 -22.55 -13.27 47.73
CA ASP A 1138 -22.60 -14.73 47.77
C ASP A 1138 -21.22 -15.33 48.06
N LYS A 1139 -21.13 -16.12 49.14
CA LYS A 1139 -19.88 -16.80 49.57
C LYS A 1139 -19.24 -17.65 48.47
N ARG A 1140 -20.02 -18.15 47.50
CA ARG A 1140 -19.54 -18.99 46.39
C ARG A 1140 -18.88 -18.19 45.27
N THR A 1141 -19.18 -16.90 45.17
CA THR A 1141 -18.73 -16.00 44.10
C THR A 1141 -18.03 -14.75 44.61
N ARG A 1142 -17.80 -14.62 45.92
CA ARG A 1142 -17.23 -13.39 46.50
C ARG A 1142 -15.83 -13.04 46.00
N LYS A 1143 -15.02 -14.05 45.69
CA LYS A 1143 -13.63 -13.87 45.27
C LYS A 1143 -13.52 -13.18 43.90
N PRO A 1144 -12.55 -12.27 43.69
CA PRO A 1144 -12.36 -11.53 42.45
C PRO A 1144 -12.31 -12.40 41.20
N TYR A 1145 -11.76 -13.63 41.30
CA TYR A 1145 -11.78 -14.61 40.21
C TYR A 1145 -13.14 -14.74 39.50
N TYR A 1146 -14.25 -14.63 40.23
CA TYR A 1146 -15.60 -14.86 39.72
C TYR A 1146 -16.28 -13.62 39.11
N TRP A 1147 -15.85 -12.40 39.43
CA TRP A 1147 -16.52 -11.17 39.01
C TRP A 1147 -15.59 -10.13 38.35
N ALA A 1148 -14.30 -10.12 38.69
CA ALA A 1148 -13.29 -9.23 38.10
C ALA A 1148 -12.93 -9.50 36.63
N PRO A 1149 -13.17 -10.68 36.00
CA PRO A 1149 -12.86 -10.80 34.58
C PRO A 1149 -13.83 -10.02 33.69
N PHE A 1150 -15.04 -9.69 34.17
CA PHE A 1150 -16.06 -9.05 33.35
C PHE A 1150 -15.73 -7.58 33.10
N VAL A 1151 -15.41 -7.26 31.85
CA VAL A 1151 -15.05 -5.90 31.42
C VAL A 1151 -15.99 -5.41 30.34
N LEU A 1152 -16.50 -4.18 30.50
CA LEU A 1152 -17.33 -3.49 29.51
C LEU A 1152 -16.45 -2.53 28.70
N HIS A 1153 -16.48 -2.68 27.37
CA HIS A 1153 -15.76 -1.84 26.42
C HIS A 1153 -16.72 -1.03 25.53
N GLY A 1154 -16.28 0.17 25.13
CA GLY A 1154 -17.00 1.02 24.18
C GLY A 1154 -17.98 1.97 24.87
N SER A 1155 -19.24 1.96 24.44
CA SER A 1155 -20.28 2.83 25.01
C SER A 1155 -20.70 2.36 26.42
N PRO A 1156 -20.85 3.28 27.39
CA PRO A 1156 -21.43 2.98 28.70
C PRO A 1156 -22.95 2.82 28.64
N VAL A 1157 -23.57 3.12 27.48
CA VAL A 1157 -25.02 3.16 27.32
C VAL A 1157 -25.54 2.35 26.14
N LEU A 1158 -26.78 1.91 26.27
CA LEU A 1158 -27.61 1.36 25.22
C LEU A 1158 -28.87 2.21 25.06
N ARG A 1159 -29.17 2.71 23.86
CA ARG A 1159 -30.39 3.48 23.60
C ARG A 1159 -31.62 2.58 23.48
N GLN A 1160 -32.71 2.97 24.13
CA GLN A 1160 -34.00 2.31 24.01
C GLN A 1160 -34.68 2.65 22.67
N PRO A 1161 -35.40 1.71 22.03
CA PRO A 1161 -36.29 2.05 20.92
C PRO A 1161 -37.42 2.99 21.39
N SER A 1162 -37.90 3.85 20.50
CA SER A 1162 -39.00 4.77 20.79
C SER A 1162 -40.29 3.98 20.95
N SER A 1163 -40.93 4.17 22.11
CA SER A 1163 -42.25 3.63 22.47
C SER A 1163 -43.34 4.01 21.48
#